data_AF-A0A2S4Y230-F1
#
_entry.id   AF-A0A2S4Y230-F1
#
_cell.length_a   1.000
_cell.length_b   1.000
_cell.length_c   1.000
_cell.angle_alpha   90.00
_cell.angle_beta   90.00
_cell.angle_gamma   90.00
#
_symmetry.space_group_name_H-M   'P 1'
#
loop_
_entity.id
_entity.type
_entity.pdbx_description
1 polymer ?
#
loop_
_entity_poly.entity_id
_entity_poly.type
_entity_poly.pdbx_seq_one_letter_code
_entity_poly.pdbx_strand_id
1 'polypeptide(L)'
;MTSSRTAEAPMTVVTVGPVLELHGALDPAVLARALACVAARHRELQTWRISADGAAEPGEDGVLHAHLERHGTGRHTVRLVGHPEGRPAQPARNLPAGMLADLLTTSAASVALGPHQREVLRAARGGPVRAHHSVLLRLCHPVEEGVLRRALRAVIAAHPMLTARIPSSPDGRMPLTTAMADGAGRDDPLRTVEFTDHRTFEEAVAATRRSLSPHTGVLLRALLARGRGAGLPADGDLLFVAVHDLAADMASWRVLLEDLDAALTALAAGMTPGPESDAGRFEEWAERLDASSPGSEEFTRAGAAADDETAAARRSAPTAERPRVRRTGFVLPVAETAVLTEVLPARYGLSVAEVLAGACGQALARWGGTHDIVLHMRTDGRDGLPGHARAVGPYTRVRALRFDSDRHLAPGRYLAAVVPALAGGGGPSGSFRAVAPPPGGPCGVPVCFTHHSPAQLLSPGEHFTLAADAPNRRPEPAGSASVYGMEISSHVEDGELHVRTESFPRPSEDSADSRADALSGHLRTVLEALAAGGESGTPVPFAGPAISATPRQRELLARSLDRPGAGHHVEQLHWTWHGPLVHERFTAAWQAVFDNEALLRAALDRSHARIVLHGRATAEILRLSHTDVSWPRLLERDRCRGIDPHRPGALRITLFDDRPANGGAVDTTRVLLTYHHALVDSRSVQLLLREFYRAYLDDGRSSGGERRPDLRDYAHWLSGQDHSPARQFWSRAGWRPGAALHPARVGAPTGLTGPGRTSRRLLRPEAVRLARWAASWGVTESTVLQAAWALLLHRATGATGPTTVSFGVSVDGRGIPLEGIEHLPGPLAGMLPMTVGVDPASNVPQLLTALRDRALDMSAYEWVSTEHIRRWSGCPAGASLFGTALVLDSPQRLPDHLVAGLAAHGIRVGPPQSTGVPSALPLRLIASFDHLGNLVVTTDYDRGRLDDAEAAKILAQGMQLLRELTHRADGARSIASVLEVLRGAGLPRMAAEGARRDHGPLTELRAGEGPAAGAVCLIPPPGTTHACYSALVTCHTGPAQLLALRSADEQPHAAAEALRTVLAPGRPLLLAGWTGSGHAAHEIARCVTAGEAMTGPLVVTHGAGPADAEGLARVLMRLTKELSGAGRPDGAGRCPADHGREADR
;
A
#
# COMPACT_ATOMS: atom_id res chain seq x y z
N MET A 1 -4.95 -31.07 -31.79
CA MET A 1 -6.14 -30.32 -31.35
C MET A 1 -5.96 -29.95 -29.89
N THR A 2 -5.29 -28.83 -29.65
CA THR A 2 -5.12 -28.19 -28.35
C THR A 2 -6.23 -27.17 -28.20
N SER A 3 -7.19 -27.44 -27.33
CA SER A 3 -8.21 -26.48 -26.92
C SER A 3 -7.54 -25.39 -26.08
N SER A 4 -7.15 -24.29 -26.72
CA SER A 4 -6.88 -23.04 -26.03
C SER A 4 -8.20 -22.56 -25.43
N ARG A 5 -8.33 -22.57 -24.10
CA ARG A 5 -9.36 -21.79 -23.42
C ARG A 5 -9.16 -20.33 -23.82
N THR A 6 -10.00 -19.82 -24.71
CA THR A 6 -10.16 -18.38 -24.93
C THR A 6 -10.59 -17.78 -23.60
N ALA A 7 -9.76 -16.94 -23.00
CA ALA A 7 -10.17 -16.13 -21.85
C ALA A 7 -11.40 -15.32 -22.29
N GLU A 8 -12.54 -15.50 -21.61
CA GLU A 8 -13.74 -14.72 -21.88
C GLU A 8 -13.44 -13.23 -21.66
N ALA A 9 -13.89 -12.38 -22.58
CA ALA A 9 -13.68 -10.93 -22.46
C ALA A 9 -14.45 -10.38 -21.24
N PRO A 10 -13.85 -9.47 -20.44
CA PRO A 10 -14.47 -8.94 -19.24
C PRO A 10 -15.76 -8.17 -19.55
N MET A 11 -16.77 -8.31 -18.69
CA MET A 11 -18.06 -7.65 -18.88
C MET A 11 -17.91 -6.13 -18.75
N THR A 12 -18.45 -5.40 -19.71
CA THR A 12 -18.54 -3.94 -19.69
C THR A 12 -20.01 -3.53 -19.68
N VAL A 13 -20.37 -2.62 -18.77
CA VAL A 13 -21.73 -2.09 -18.66
C VAL A 13 -21.70 -0.62 -19.03
N VAL A 14 -22.50 -0.24 -20.02
CA VAL A 14 -22.70 1.13 -20.47
C VAL A 14 -24.13 1.53 -20.12
N THR A 15 -24.30 2.55 -19.30
CA THR A 15 -25.62 3.03 -18.87
C THR A 15 -26.00 4.31 -19.61
N VAL A 16 -27.18 4.29 -20.24
CA VAL A 16 -27.80 5.43 -20.94
C VAL A 16 -29.20 5.67 -20.38
N GLY A 17 -29.33 6.56 -19.40
CA GLY A 17 -30.61 6.75 -18.70
C GLY A 17 -31.11 5.43 -18.08
N PRO A 18 -32.36 4.98 -18.34
CA PRO A 18 -32.91 3.73 -17.78
C PRO A 18 -32.48 2.45 -18.53
N VAL A 19 -31.58 2.56 -19.51
CA VAL A 19 -31.13 1.42 -20.34
C VAL A 19 -29.69 1.06 -19.97
N LEU A 20 -29.44 -0.24 -19.74
CA LEU A 20 -28.10 -0.78 -19.57
C LEU A 20 -27.72 -1.62 -20.79
N GLU A 21 -26.67 -1.21 -21.50
CA GLU A 21 -26.03 -2.03 -22.52
C GLU A 21 -24.89 -2.83 -21.88
N LEU A 22 -24.93 -4.15 -22.03
CA LEU A 22 -23.97 -5.10 -21.49
C LEU A 22 -23.17 -5.69 -22.65
N HIS A 23 -21.84 -5.59 -22.57
CA HIS A 23 -20.92 -6.15 -23.54
C HIS A 23 -20.06 -7.22 -22.83
N GLY A 24 -20.21 -8.48 -23.21
CA GLY A 24 -19.62 -9.64 -22.54
C GLY A 24 -20.61 -10.80 -22.42
N ALA A 25 -20.15 -11.95 -21.93
CA ALA A 25 -21.04 -13.09 -21.67
C ALA A 25 -21.93 -12.81 -20.45
N LEU A 26 -23.26 -12.90 -20.61
CA LEU A 26 -24.23 -12.71 -19.54
C LEU A 26 -25.00 -13.99 -19.23
N ASP A 27 -24.85 -14.47 -18.00
CA ASP A 27 -25.70 -15.51 -17.41
C ASP A 27 -27.01 -14.87 -16.89
N PRO A 28 -28.20 -15.30 -17.35
CA PRO A 28 -29.49 -14.86 -16.81
C PRO A 28 -29.62 -14.94 -15.30
N ALA A 29 -28.97 -15.93 -14.66
CA ALA A 29 -28.98 -16.09 -13.21
C ALA A 29 -28.21 -14.95 -12.51
N VAL A 30 -27.15 -14.43 -13.13
CA VAL A 30 -26.38 -13.28 -12.64
C VAL A 30 -27.22 -12.01 -12.74
N LEU A 31 -27.92 -11.82 -13.86
CA LEU A 31 -28.85 -10.69 -14.02
C LEU A 31 -29.98 -10.74 -12.99
N ALA A 32 -30.63 -11.89 -12.82
CA ALA A 32 -31.70 -12.07 -11.84
C ALA A 32 -31.22 -11.81 -10.39
N ARG A 33 -30.01 -12.26 -10.04
CA ARG A 33 -29.38 -11.98 -8.73
C ARG A 33 -29.08 -10.50 -8.52
N ALA A 34 -28.50 -9.84 -9.52
CA ALA A 34 -28.18 -8.41 -9.44
C ALA A 34 -29.46 -7.58 -9.23
N LEU A 35 -30.54 -7.92 -9.95
CA LEU A 35 -31.85 -7.29 -9.81
C LEU A 35 -32.46 -7.53 -8.42
N ALA A 36 -32.36 -8.74 -7.88
CA ALA A 36 -32.85 -9.06 -6.53
C ALA A 36 -32.06 -8.33 -5.42
N CYS A 37 -30.75 -8.20 -5.56
CA CYS A 37 -29.88 -7.48 -4.62
C CYS A 37 -30.24 -5.98 -4.58
N VAL A 38 -30.47 -5.39 -5.75
CA VAL A 38 -30.96 -4.01 -5.88
C VAL A 38 -32.31 -3.82 -5.18
N ALA A 39 -33.27 -4.71 -5.41
CA ALA A 39 -34.60 -4.64 -4.78
C ALA A 39 -34.53 -4.74 -3.24
N ALA A 40 -33.61 -5.54 -2.69
CA ALA A 40 -33.46 -5.69 -1.25
C ALA A 40 -32.93 -4.41 -0.57
N ARG A 41 -32.09 -3.63 -1.26
CA ARG A 41 -31.40 -2.44 -0.71
C ARG A 41 -32.20 -1.14 -0.83
N HIS A 42 -33.25 -1.13 -1.64
CA HIS A 42 -34.06 0.06 -1.94
C HIS A 42 -35.51 -0.19 -1.56
N ARG A 43 -35.95 0.37 -0.41
CA ARG A 43 -37.29 0.14 0.17
C ARG A 43 -38.42 0.55 -0.79
N GLU A 44 -38.18 1.62 -1.54
CA GLU A 44 -39.04 2.15 -2.60
C GLU A 44 -39.20 1.21 -3.81
N LEU A 45 -38.26 0.27 -3.99
CA LEU A 45 -38.33 -0.78 -5.01
C LEU A 45 -38.95 -2.08 -4.46
N GLN A 46 -39.14 -2.22 -3.14
CA GLN A 46 -39.75 -3.44 -2.55
C GLN A 46 -41.26 -3.56 -2.83
N THR A 47 -41.93 -2.45 -3.11
CA THR A 47 -43.31 -2.46 -3.63
C THR A 47 -43.38 -2.92 -5.09
N TRP A 48 -42.22 -3.09 -5.75
CA TRP A 48 -42.10 -3.49 -7.15
C TRP A 48 -41.48 -4.88 -7.26
N ARG A 49 -42.12 -5.80 -7.98
CA ARG A 49 -41.52 -7.10 -8.33
C ARG A 49 -40.63 -6.92 -9.56
N ILE A 50 -39.40 -7.45 -9.53
CA ILE A 50 -38.45 -7.39 -10.66
C ILE A 50 -38.21 -8.80 -11.21
N SER A 51 -38.59 -9.04 -12.46
CA SER A 51 -38.42 -10.33 -13.15
C SER A 51 -37.57 -10.19 -14.42
N ALA A 52 -36.92 -11.29 -14.82
CA ALA A 52 -36.23 -11.47 -16.09
C ALA A 52 -36.95 -12.56 -16.91
N ASP A 53 -37.09 -12.33 -18.22
CA ASP A 53 -37.72 -13.16 -19.28
C ASP A 53 -39.18 -12.87 -19.69
N GLY A 54 -39.36 -12.57 -20.99
CA GLY A 54 -40.46 -13.00 -21.88
C GLY A 54 -41.89 -12.50 -21.67
N ALA A 55 -42.38 -11.72 -22.65
CA ALA A 55 -43.77 -11.25 -22.92
C ALA A 55 -44.56 -10.69 -21.72
N ALA A 56 -44.79 -9.38 -21.75
CA ALA A 56 -45.71 -8.71 -20.84
C ALA A 56 -47.08 -9.40 -20.86
N GLU A 57 -47.43 -10.14 -19.82
CA GLU A 57 -48.84 -10.32 -19.47
C GLU A 57 -49.40 -8.97 -19.02
N PRO A 58 -50.68 -8.66 -19.28
CA PRO A 58 -51.26 -7.37 -18.90
C PRO A 58 -51.22 -7.21 -17.38
N GLY A 59 -50.37 -6.28 -16.95
CA GLY A 59 -50.07 -5.77 -15.60
C GLY A 59 -50.87 -6.29 -14.40
N GLU A 60 -50.17 -6.93 -13.46
CA GLU A 60 -50.43 -6.65 -12.03
C GLU A 60 -49.85 -5.26 -11.71
N ASP A 61 -50.68 -4.41 -11.12
CA ASP A 61 -50.31 -3.04 -10.73
C ASP A 61 -49.09 -3.04 -9.79
N GLY A 62 -48.08 -2.21 -10.09
CA GLY A 62 -46.90 -2.00 -9.25
C GLY A 62 -45.66 -2.85 -9.56
N VAL A 63 -45.64 -3.67 -10.60
CA VAL A 63 -44.48 -4.53 -10.97
C VAL A 63 -43.50 -3.82 -11.92
N LEU A 64 -42.19 -3.87 -11.66
CA LEU A 64 -41.13 -3.27 -12.50
C LEU A 64 -40.42 -4.37 -13.29
N HIS A 65 -40.64 -4.46 -14.60
CA HIS A 65 -40.06 -5.52 -15.41
C HIS A 65 -38.68 -5.17 -15.98
N ALA A 66 -37.73 -6.10 -15.92
CA ALA A 66 -36.44 -5.99 -16.59
C ALA A 66 -36.44 -6.81 -17.89
N HIS A 67 -36.57 -6.12 -19.02
CA HIS A 67 -36.59 -6.74 -20.34
C HIS A 67 -35.16 -6.90 -20.87
N LEU A 68 -34.71 -8.14 -21.04
CA LEU A 68 -33.42 -8.51 -21.62
C LEU A 68 -33.56 -8.75 -23.13
N GLU A 69 -32.99 -7.88 -23.94
CA GLU A 69 -32.84 -8.06 -25.38
C GLU A 69 -31.42 -8.57 -25.69
N ARG A 70 -31.30 -9.66 -26.45
CA ARG A 70 -29.99 -10.23 -26.85
C ARG A 70 -29.68 -9.82 -28.28
N HIS A 71 -28.54 -9.17 -28.51
CA HIS A 71 -28.09 -8.72 -29.82
C HIS A 71 -26.83 -9.49 -30.25
N GLY A 72 -27.01 -10.74 -30.70
CA GLY A 72 -25.89 -11.59 -31.14
C GLY A 72 -25.04 -12.17 -30.00
N THR A 73 -23.79 -12.55 -30.28
CA THR A 73 -22.86 -13.15 -29.31
C THR A 73 -22.17 -12.08 -28.46
N GLY A 74 -22.58 -11.96 -27.19
CA GLY A 74 -21.90 -11.13 -26.20
C GLY A 74 -22.32 -9.64 -26.16
N ARG A 75 -23.48 -9.27 -26.73
CA ARG A 75 -24.10 -7.96 -26.50
C ARG A 75 -25.55 -8.14 -26.05
N HIS A 76 -25.91 -7.48 -24.96
CA HIS A 76 -27.22 -7.55 -24.36
C HIS A 76 -27.71 -6.15 -23.97
N THR A 77 -29.00 -5.90 -24.09
CA THR A 77 -29.63 -4.65 -23.64
C THR A 77 -30.64 -5.00 -22.56
N VAL A 78 -30.54 -4.36 -21.40
CA VAL A 78 -31.52 -4.50 -20.31
C VAL A 78 -32.30 -3.20 -20.20
N ARG A 79 -33.61 -3.27 -20.47
CA ARG A 79 -34.56 -2.15 -20.32
C ARG A 79 -35.43 -2.38 -19.09
N LEU A 80 -35.42 -1.41 -18.18
CA LEU A 80 -36.28 -1.43 -17.00
C LEU A 80 -37.56 -0.65 -17.31
N VAL A 81 -38.73 -1.32 -17.27
CA VAL A 81 -40.04 -0.75 -17.62
C VAL A 81 -40.97 -0.83 -16.40
N GLY A 82 -41.67 0.27 -16.08
CA GLY A 82 -42.69 0.29 -15.02
C GLY A 82 -43.95 1.03 -15.48
N HIS A 83 -45.12 0.55 -15.04
CA HIS A 83 -46.42 1.19 -15.26
C HIS A 83 -46.98 1.72 -13.92
N PRO A 84 -47.08 3.04 -13.70
CA PRO A 84 -47.79 3.59 -12.55
C PRO A 84 -49.24 3.96 -12.88
N GLU A 85 -50.15 3.82 -11.90
CA GLU A 85 -51.54 4.28 -11.96
C GLU A 85 -51.64 5.77 -12.35
N GLY A 86 -52.47 6.09 -13.36
CA GLY A 86 -53.20 7.36 -13.48
C GLY A 86 -52.42 8.69 -13.54
N ARG A 87 -51.08 8.71 -13.52
CA ARG A 87 -50.24 9.90 -13.70
C ARG A 87 -49.30 9.71 -14.89
N PRO A 88 -48.97 10.79 -15.64
CA PRO A 88 -48.04 10.68 -16.76
C PRO A 88 -46.75 10.01 -16.28
N ALA A 89 -46.34 8.94 -16.97
CA ALA A 89 -45.18 8.13 -16.63
C ALA A 89 -43.96 9.03 -16.37
N GLN A 90 -43.69 9.33 -15.11
CA GLN A 90 -42.41 9.91 -14.75
C GLN A 90 -41.40 8.78 -14.97
N PRO A 91 -40.39 8.95 -15.85
CA PRO A 91 -39.36 7.96 -16.02
C PRO A 91 -38.78 7.67 -14.64
N ALA A 92 -38.57 6.39 -14.32
CA ALA A 92 -38.07 5.92 -13.04
C ALA A 92 -36.69 6.55 -12.73
N ARG A 93 -36.71 7.79 -12.21
CA ARG A 93 -35.53 8.65 -11.98
C ARG A 93 -34.65 8.17 -10.82
N ASN A 94 -35.07 7.12 -10.11
CA ASN A 94 -34.44 6.61 -8.89
C ASN A 94 -33.98 5.14 -9.00
N LEU A 95 -33.86 4.58 -10.21
CA LEU A 95 -33.30 3.22 -10.35
C LEU A 95 -31.78 3.24 -10.09
N PRO A 96 -31.23 2.35 -9.23
CA PRO A 96 -29.82 2.34 -8.88
C PRO A 96 -28.99 1.61 -9.95
N ALA A 97 -29.02 2.11 -11.18
CA ALA A 97 -28.35 1.52 -12.33
C ALA A 97 -26.83 1.40 -12.13
N GLY A 98 -26.22 2.31 -11.36
CA GLY A 98 -24.81 2.21 -10.95
C GLY A 98 -24.51 0.99 -10.08
N MET A 99 -25.39 0.67 -9.12
CA MET A 99 -25.25 -0.53 -8.30
C MET A 99 -25.46 -1.80 -9.13
N LEU A 100 -26.43 -1.79 -10.05
CA LEU A 100 -26.64 -2.90 -10.97
C LEU A 100 -25.42 -3.10 -11.88
N ALA A 101 -24.81 -2.02 -12.39
CA ALA A 101 -23.59 -2.07 -13.19
C ALA A 101 -22.41 -2.64 -12.39
N ASP A 102 -22.23 -2.24 -11.13
CA ASP A 102 -21.20 -2.82 -10.27
C ASP A 102 -21.44 -4.32 -10.04
N LEU A 103 -22.67 -4.74 -9.76
CA LEU A 103 -23.03 -6.15 -9.54
C LEU A 103 -22.87 -7.01 -10.81
N LEU A 104 -23.15 -6.46 -11.99
CA LEU A 104 -23.03 -7.16 -13.27
C LEU A 104 -21.57 -7.24 -13.76
N THR A 105 -20.78 -6.18 -13.54
CA THR A 105 -19.35 -6.17 -13.87
C THR A 105 -18.50 -6.90 -12.86
N THR A 106 -19.01 -7.12 -11.65
CA THR A 106 -18.42 -8.05 -10.69
C THR A 106 -18.50 -9.44 -11.30
N SER A 107 -17.42 -9.86 -11.97
CA SER A 107 -17.19 -11.27 -12.19
C SER A 107 -17.32 -11.95 -10.83
N ALA A 108 -18.02 -13.08 -10.75
CA ALA A 108 -18.02 -13.91 -9.56
C ALA A 108 -16.57 -14.38 -9.34
N ALA A 109 -15.76 -13.49 -8.79
CA ALA A 109 -14.34 -13.60 -8.68
C ALA A 109 -14.12 -14.77 -7.75
N SER A 110 -13.60 -15.83 -8.33
CA SER A 110 -13.33 -17.04 -7.64
C SER A 110 -12.07 -16.77 -6.81
N VAL A 111 -12.23 -16.28 -5.58
CA VAL A 111 -11.09 -15.79 -4.77
C VAL A 111 -10.36 -16.99 -4.18
N ALA A 112 -9.04 -17.00 -4.32
CA ALA A 112 -8.22 -18.06 -3.74
C ALA A 112 -8.39 -18.09 -2.22
N LEU A 113 -8.56 -19.29 -1.65
CA LEU A 113 -8.69 -19.43 -0.20
C LEU A 113 -7.49 -18.83 0.53
N GLY A 114 -7.78 -18.08 1.60
CA GLY A 114 -6.77 -17.58 2.52
C GLY A 114 -6.09 -18.71 3.34
N PRO A 115 -4.93 -18.44 3.97
CA PRO A 115 -4.20 -19.42 4.77
C PRO A 115 -5.05 -20.09 5.87
N HIS A 116 -5.84 -19.32 6.61
CA HIS A 116 -6.73 -19.83 7.66
C HIS A 116 -7.82 -20.76 7.10
N GLN A 117 -8.44 -20.38 5.97
CA GLN A 117 -9.43 -21.23 5.31
C GLN A 117 -8.83 -22.55 4.84
N ARG A 118 -7.61 -22.52 4.28
CA ARG A 118 -6.87 -23.73 3.87
C ARG A 118 -6.57 -24.64 5.07
N GLU A 119 -6.20 -24.07 6.22
CA GLU A 119 -5.95 -24.81 7.46
C GLU A 119 -7.22 -25.52 7.97
N VAL A 120 -8.34 -24.79 8.05
CA VAL A 120 -9.64 -25.33 8.49
C VAL A 120 -10.12 -26.45 7.57
N LEU A 121 -9.97 -26.30 6.26
CA LEU A 121 -10.35 -27.36 5.30
C LEU A 121 -9.41 -28.57 5.36
N ARG A 122 -8.10 -28.36 5.54
CA ARG A 122 -7.13 -29.46 5.74
C ARG A 122 -7.44 -30.26 7.01
N ALA A 123 -7.93 -29.61 8.07
CA ALA A 123 -8.34 -30.28 9.30
C ALA A 123 -9.57 -31.19 9.10
N ALA A 124 -10.44 -30.86 8.15
CA ALA A 124 -11.70 -31.57 7.91
C ALA A 124 -11.57 -32.84 7.03
N ARG A 125 -10.46 -33.01 6.27
CA ARG A 125 -10.11 -34.16 5.38
C ARG A 125 -11.30 -34.99 4.84
N GLY A 126 -12.27 -34.33 4.18
CA GLY A 126 -13.39 -34.99 3.47
C GLY A 126 -14.65 -35.25 4.31
N GLY A 127 -14.63 -34.97 5.61
CA GLY A 127 -15.83 -34.93 6.47
C GLY A 127 -16.49 -33.55 6.49
N PRO A 128 -17.69 -33.41 7.10
CA PRO A 128 -18.34 -32.11 7.24
C PRO A 128 -17.46 -31.14 8.06
N VAL A 129 -17.16 -29.98 7.48
CA VAL A 129 -16.45 -28.89 8.17
C VAL A 129 -17.38 -28.34 9.26
N ARG A 130 -17.06 -28.59 10.53
CA ARG A 130 -17.86 -28.15 11.69
C ARG A 130 -17.17 -27.08 12.53
N ALA A 131 -16.16 -26.42 11.98
CA ALA A 131 -15.37 -25.39 12.68
C ALA A 131 -16.14 -24.06 12.73
N HIS A 132 -16.46 -23.62 13.94
CA HIS A 132 -17.17 -22.37 14.20
C HIS A 132 -16.81 -21.81 15.57
N HIS A 133 -16.90 -20.50 15.68
CA HIS A 133 -16.87 -19.77 16.94
C HIS A 133 -18.29 -19.37 17.34
N SER A 134 -18.52 -19.21 18.63
CA SER A 134 -19.81 -18.73 19.13
C SER A 134 -19.69 -17.88 20.39
N VAL A 135 -20.62 -16.94 20.56
CA VAL A 135 -20.77 -16.14 21.78
C VAL A 135 -22.15 -16.36 22.36
N LEU A 136 -22.24 -16.30 23.69
CA LEU A 136 -23.50 -16.23 24.41
C LEU A 136 -23.65 -14.84 25.02
N LEU A 137 -24.70 -14.15 24.61
CA LEU A 137 -25.00 -12.77 24.99
C LEU A 137 -26.25 -12.77 25.87
N ARG A 138 -26.28 -11.86 26.85
CA ARG A 138 -27.44 -11.53 27.65
C ARG A 138 -28.02 -10.23 27.13
N LEU A 139 -29.29 -10.23 26.74
CA LEU A 139 -29.97 -9.01 26.31
C LEU A 139 -30.18 -8.10 27.52
N CYS A 140 -29.82 -6.82 27.40
CA CYS A 140 -29.96 -5.81 28.46
C CYS A 140 -31.43 -5.43 28.71
N HIS A 141 -32.27 -5.60 27.70
CA HIS A 141 -33.71 -5.37 27.72
C HIS A 141 -34.40 -6.31 26.72
N PRO A 142 -35.72 -6.52 26.82
CA PRO A 142 -36.46 -7.29 25.83
C PRO A 142 -36.30 -6.69 24.43
N VAL A 143 -35.98 -7.53 23.44
CA VAL A 143 -35.90 -7.14 22.02
C VAL A 143 -36.94 -7.95 21.26
N GLU A 144 -37.74 -7.27 20.44
CA GLU A 144 -38.73 -7.94 19.59
C GLU A 144 -38.04 -8.83 18.55
N GLU A 145 -38.56 -10.04 18.34
CA GLU A 145 -37.99 -11.02 17.39
C GLU A 145 -37.87 -10.45 15.98
N GLY A 146 -38.87 -9.67 15.52
CA GLY A 146 -38.86 -9.03 14.21
C GLY A 146 -37.74 -8.01 14.05
N VAL A 147 -37.42 -7.26 15.11
CA VAL A 147 -36.32 -6.29 15.14
C VAL A 147 -34.98 -7.01 15.11
N LEU A 148 -34.79 -8.02 15.95
CA LEU A 148 -33.54 -8.79 16.00
C LEU A 148 -33.25 -9.52 14.68
N ARG A 149 -34.27 -10.10 14.05
CA ARG A 149 -34.16 -10.74 12.73
C ARG A 149 -33.73 -9.73 11.66
N ARG A 150 -34.29 -8.51 11.67
CA ARG A 150 -33.90 -7.44 10.73
C ARG A 150 -32.48 -6.96 10.98
N ALA A 151 -32.05 -6.83 12.23
CA ALA A 151 -30.68 -6.46 12.59
C ALA A 151 -29.67 -7.50 12.08
N LEU A 152 -29.91 -8.79 12.34
CA LEU A 152 -29.05 -9.88 11.85
C LEU A 152 -28.95 -9.93 10.32
N ARG A 153 -30.06 -9.69 9.61
CA ARG A 153 -30.05 -9.60 8.14
C ARG A 153 -29.24 -8.40 7.65
N ALA A 154 -29.30 -7.26 8.34
CA ALA A 154 -28.51 -6.09 8.01
C ALA A 154 -27.01 -6.36 8.19
N VAL A 155 -26.60 -7.02 9.28
CA VAL A 155 -25.21 -7.42 9.52
C VAL A 155 -24.72 -8.41 8.45
N ILE A 156 -25.52 -9.44 8.11
CA ILE A 156 -25.16 -10.38 7.04
C ILE A 156 -25.01 -9.67 5.69
N ALA A 157 -25.88 -8.70 5.38
CA ALA A 157 -25.83 -7.95 4.14
C ALA A 157 -24.66 -6.94 4.08
N ALA A 158 -24.21 -6.46 5.24
CA ALA A 158 -23.06 -5.57 5.39
C ALA A 158 -21.71 -6.28 5.14
N HIS A 159 -21.65 -7.59 5.41
CA HIS A 159 -20.41 -8.37 5.38
C HIS A 159 -20.45 -9.51 4.36
N PRO A 160 -19.94 -9.29 3.13
CA PRO A 160 -20.04 -10.25 2.03
C PRO A 160 -19.50 -11.66 2.37
N MET A 161 -18.47 -11.77 3.22
CA MET A 161 -17.92 -13.07 3.62
C MET A 161 -18.89 -13.95 4.41
N LEU A 162 -19.96 -13.39 4.98
CA LEU A 162 -21.01 -14.15 5.67
C LEU A 162 -22.00 -14.84 4.73
N THR A 163 -22.02 -14.48 3.44
CA THR A 163 -22.82 -15.14 2.39
C THR A 163 -21.96 -15.96 1.43
N ALA A 164 -20.65 -16.01 1.67
CA ALA A 164 -19.70 -16.76 0.85
C ALA A 164 -20.07 -18.25 0.75
N ARG A 165 -19.93 -18.81 -0.46
CA ARG A 165 -20.01 -20.26 -0.70
C ARG A 165 -18.63 -20.82 -0.91
N ILE A 166 -18.36 -21.93 -0.23
CA ILE A 166 -17.07 -22.62 -0.29
C ILE A 166 -17.37 -24.06 -0.75
N PRO A 167 -17.08 -24.41 -2.02
CA PRO A 167 -17.34 -25.74 -2.54
C PRO A 167 -16.48 -26.79 -1.84
N SER A 168 -16.93 -28.05 -1.79
CA SER A 168 -16.07 -29.19 -1.43
C SER A 168 -15.51 -29.82 -2.69
N SER A 169 -14.20 -30.08 -2.72
CA SER A 169 -13.60 -31.03 -3.68
C SER A 169 -13.32 -32.34 -2.94
N PRO A 170 -13.83 -33.49 -3.42
CA PRO A 170 -13.57 -34.80 -2.82
C PRO A 170 -12.08 -35.17 -2.73
N ASP A 171 -11.26 -34.61 -3.62
CA ASP A 171 -9.88 -35.07 -3.84
C ASP A 171 -8.81 -34.02 -3.45
N GLY A 172 -9.20 -32.85 -2.93
CA GLY A 172 -8.29 -31.77 -2.51
C GLY A 172 -7.41 -31.17 -3.63
N ARG A 173 -7.67 -31.50 -4.91
CA ARG A 173 -6.85 -31.14 -6.08
C ARG A 173 -7.41 -30.01 -6.95
N MET A 174 -8.60 -29.49 -6.65
CA MET A 174 -9.13 -28.32 -7.36
C MET A 174 -8.83 -27.03 -6.59
N PRO A 175 -8.50 -25.91 -7.27
CA PRO A 175 -8.43 -24.60 -6.63
C PRO A 175 -9.81 -24.25 -6.11
N LEU A 176 -9.96 -24.39 -4.79
CA LEU A 176 -11.16 -24.00 -4.08
C LEU A 176 -11.25 -22.48 -4.13
N THR A 177 -12.37 -21.98 -4.60
CA THR A 177 -12.63 -20.56 -4.75
C THR A 177 -13.81 -20.17 -3.88
N THR A 178 -13.69 -19.05 -3.19
CA THR A 178 -14.84 -18.48 -2.48
C THR A 178 -15.73 -17.82 -3.51
N ALA A 179 -16.94 -18.36 -3.70
CA ALA A 179 -17.96 -17.72 -4.53
C ALA A 179 -18.85 -16.88 -3.62
N MET A 180 -18.69 -15.57 -3.67
CA MET A 180 -19.55 -14.64 -2.93
C MET A 180 -20.98 -14.79 -3.47
N ALA A 181 -21.92 -15.24 -2.64
CA ALA A 181 -23.31 -15.28 -3.06
C ALA A 181 -23.91 -13.89 -2.88
N ASP A 182 -24.34 -13.26 -3.97
CA ASP A 182 -25.19 -12.08 -3.89
C ASP A 182 -26.59 -12.53 -3.46
N GLY A 183 -26.85 -12.37 -2.16
CA GLY A 183 -28.13 -12.62 -1.53
C GLY A 183 -27.97 -13.13 -0.11
N ALA A 184 -28.51 -12.38 0.86
CA ALA A 184 -28.94 -12.97 2.12
C ALA A 184 -29.89 -14.12 1.77
N GLY A 185 -29.44 -15.36 1.96
CA GLY A 185 -30.17 -16.55 1.57
C GLY A 185 -31.59 -16.56 2.11
N ARG A 186 -32.48 -17.27 1.41
CA ARG A 186 -33.88 -17.55 1.77
C ARG A 186 -34.12 -18.07 3.20
N ASP A 187 -33.06 -18.32 4.00
CA ASP A 187 -33.13 -18.95 5.31
C ASP A 187 -33.05 -17.93 6.45
N ASP A 188 -33.95 -18.06 7.42
CA ASP A 188 -34.00 -17.21 8.61
C ASP A 188 -32.71 -17.30 9.46
N PRO A 189 -31.95 -16.20 9.68
CA PRO A 189 -30.74 -16.24 10.50
C PRO A 189 -31.04 -16.43 11.99
N LEU A 190 -32.28 -16.21 12.43
CA LEU A 190 -32.69 -16.28 13.82
C LEU A 190 -33.61 -17.48 14.07
N ARG A 191 -33.31 -18.25 15.11
CA ARG A 191 -34.22 -19.25 15.68
C ARG A 191 -34.62 -18.81 17.08
N THR A 192 -35.90 -18.95 17.42
CA THR A 192 -36.39 -18.68 18.80
C THR A 192 -36.75 -20.01 19.46
N VAL A 193 -36.29 -20.21 20.70
CA VAL A 193 -36.65 -21.39 21.51
C VAL A 193 -36.98 -20.96 22.94
N GLU A 194 -38.07 -21.50 23.47
CA GLU A 194 -38.35 -21.44 24.89
C GLU A 194 -37.74 -22.66 25.57
N PHE A 195 -37.03 -22.47 26.68
CA PHE A 195 -36.38 -23.55 27.41
C PHE A 195 -36.81 -23.55 28.89
N THR A 196 -36.98 -24.75 29.43
CA THR A 196 -37.43 -24.98 30.81
C THR A 196 -36.32 -25.59 31.67
N ASP A 197 -35.27 -26.13 31.06
CA ASP A 197 -34.11 -26.72 31.72
C ASP A 197 -32.81 -26.50 30.90
N HIS A 198 -31.65 -26.73 31.51
CA HIS A 198 -30.35 -26.52 30.85
C HIS A 198 -30.11 -27.48 29.67
N ARG A 199 -30.68 -28.69 29.70
CA ARG A 199 -30.51 -29.70 28.65
C ARG A 199 -31.15 -29.27 27.34
N THR A 200 -32.38 -28.76 27.41
CA THR A 200 -33.13 -28.25 26.25
C THR A 200 -32.45 -27.03 25.62
N PHE A 201 -31.83 -26.18 26.44
CA PHE A 201 -30.98 -25.08 25.96
C PHE A 201 -29.74 -25.59 25.19
N GLU A 202 -28.98 -26.52 25.77
CA GLU A 202 -27.80 -27.12 25.14
C GLU A 202 -28.13 -27.86 23.82
N GLU A 203 -29.28 -28.54 23.77
CA GLU A 203 -29.78 -29.19 22.55
C GLU A 203 -30.11 -28.17 21.45
N ALA A 204 -30.73 -27.04 21.82
CA ALA A 204 -31.03 -25.95 20.90
C ALA A 204 -29.75 -25.28 20.37
N VAL A 205 -28.78 -25.00 21.25
CA VAL A 205 -27.45 -24.50 20.87
C VAL A 205 -26.77 -25.47 19.91
N ALA A 206 -26.73 -26.76 20.22
CA ALA A 206 -26.12 -27.77 19.36
C ALA A 206 -26.82 -27.89 17.99
N ALA A 207 -28.15 -27.73 17.94
CA ALA A 207 -28.90 -27.73 16.69
C ALA A 207 -28.59 -26.49 15.83
N THR A 208 -28.51 -25.31 16.44
CA THR A 208 -28.13 -24.05 15.76
C THR A 208 -26.74 -24.17 15.14
N ARG A 209 -25.77 -24.70 15.89
CA ARG A 209 -24.40 -24.97 15.40
C ARG A 209 -24.38 -25.92 14.19
N ARG A 210 -25.16 -27.02 14.24
CA ARG A 210 -25.27 -27.99 13.14
C ARG A 210 -25.92 -27.44 11.86
N SER A 211 -26.60 -26.30 11.95
CA SER A 211 -27.28 -25.68 10.80
C SER A 211 -26.39 -24.79 9.94
N LEU A 212 -25.15 -24.53 10.37
CA LEU A 212 -24.14 -23.86 9.54
C LEU A 212 -23.69 -24.75 8.38
N SER A 213 -23.58 -24.20 7.18
CA SER A 213 -23.20 -24.93 5.96
C SER A 213 -22.47 -24.01 4.97
N PRO A 214 -21.14 -24.14 4.85
CA PRO A 214 -20.33 -23.38 3.89
C PRO A 214 -20.70 -23.63 2.42
N HIS A 215 -21.24 -24.80 2.11
CA HIS A 215 -21.66 -25.18 0.75
C HIS A 215 -22.88 -24.39 0.29
N THR A 216 -23.81 -24.12 1.21
CA THR A 216 -25.06 -23.45 0.92
C THR A 216 -24.98 -21.94 1.21
N GLY A 217 -23.86 -21.46 1.76
CA GLY A 217 -23.64 -20.05 2.12
C GLY A 217 -24.27 -19.65 3.46
N VAL A 218 -24.58 -20.63 4.32
CA VAL A 218 -25.10 -20.38 5.67
C VAL A 218 -23.91 -20.35 6.63
N LEU A 219 -23.33 -19.17 6.84
CA LEU A 219 -22.11 -19.01 7.64
C LEU A 219 -22.34 -18.29 8.99
N LEU A 220 -23.54 -17.74 9.24
CA LEU A 220 -23.95 -17.14 10.51
C LEU A 220 -25.35 -17.63 10.92
N ARG A 221 -25.53 -17.98 12.20
CA ARG A 221 -26.83 -18.32 12.79
C ARG A 221 -26.93 -17.79 14.23
N ALA A 222 -28.13 -17.36 14.61
CA ALA A 222 -28.43 -16.90 15.96
C ALA A 222 -29.61 -17.69 16.56
N LEU A 223 -29.57 -17.86 17.89
CA LEU A 223 -30.62 -18.47 18.69
C LEU A 223 -31.02 -17.49 19.81
N LEU A 224 -32.26 -17.02 19.78
CA LEU A 224 -32.89 -16.32 20.88
C LEU A 224 -33.54 -17.36 21.81
N ALA A 225 -32.97 -17.51 23.00
CA ALA A 225 -33.42 -18.46 24.00
C ALA A 225 -34.15 -17.71 25.14
N ARG A 226 -35.41 -18.05 25.38
CA ARG A 226 -36.25 -17.47 26.44
C ARG A 226 -36.47 -18.49 27.56
N GLY A 227 -35.98 -18.18 28.77
CA GLY A 227 -36.12 -19.07 29.93
C GLY A 227 -37.49 -18.94 30.58
N ARG A 228 -38.19 -20.07 30.84
CA ARG A 228 -39.48 -20.10 31.57
C ARG A 228 -39.49 -20.95 32.85
N GLY A 229 -38.32 -21.31 33.39
CA GLY A 229 -38.18 -22.22 34.55
C GLY A 229 -37.42 -21.62 35.74
N ALA A 230 -37.78 -22.04 36.96
CA ALA A 230 -37.07 -21.68 38.19
C ALA A 230 -35.72 -22.43 38.28
N GLY A 231 -34.61 -21.70 38.46
CA GLY A 231 -33.25 -22.27 38.61
C GLY A 231 -32.35 -22.22 37.36
N LEU A 232 -32.73 -21.47 36.33
CA LEU A 232 -31.87 -21.18 35.16
C LEU A 232 -30.98 -19.94 35.41
N PRO A 233 -29.81 -19.78 34.74
CA PRO A 233 -28.86 -18.72 35.04
C PRO A 233 -29.38 -17.29 34.72
N ALA A 234 -29.95 -16.66 35.74
CA ALA A 234 -30.34 -15.25 35.89
C ALA A 234 -31.36 -14.69 34.88
N ASP A 235 -32.33 -13.92 35.40
CA ASP A 235 -33.41 -13.21 34.68
C ASP A 235 -32.91 -12.55 33.37
N GLY A 236 -33.42 -13.00 32.22
CA GLY A 236 -33.19 -12.36 30.92
C GLY A 236 -33.19 -13.30 29.71
N ASP A 237 -33.57 -12.76 28.55
CA ASP A 237 -33.46 -13.43 27.25
C ASP A 237 -31.98 -13.58 26.86
N LEU A 238 -31.58 -14.77 26.41
CA LEU A 238 -30.22 -15.07 25.96
C LEU A 238 -30.15 -15.11 24.44
N LEU A 239 -29.09 -14.53 23.86
CA LEU A 239 -28.82 -14.56 22.44
C LEU A 239 -27.51 -15.30 22.19
N PHE A 240 -27.62 -16.50 21.61
CA PHE A 240 -26.47 -17.28 21.16
C PHE A 240 -26.20 -16.98 19.68
N VAL A 241 -24.99 -16.57 19.33
CA VAL A 241 -24.58 -16.30 17.94
C VAL A 241 -23.44 -17.22 17.57
N ALA A 242 -23.55 -17.92 16.44
CA ALA A 242 -22.51 -18.80 15.89
C ALA A 242 -22.12 -18.36 14.47
N VAL A 243 -20.81 -18.30 14.22
CA VAL A 243 -20.24 -17.93 12.92
C VAL A 243 -19.18 -18.95 12.52
N HIS A 244 -19.19 -19.36 11.26
CA HIS A 244 -18.28 -20.37 10.72
C HIS A 244 -16.85 -19.81 10.51
N ASP A 245 -15.81 -20.57 10.84
CA ASP A 245 -14.40 -20.10 10.83
C ASP A 245 -13.87 -19.75 9.44
N LEU A 246 -14.50 -20.31 8.41
CA LEU A 246 -14.21 -19.98 7.01
C LEU A 246 -14.70 -18.59 6.59
N ALA A 247 -15.54 -17.95 7.41
CA ALA A 247 -16.20 -16.68 7.11
C ALA A 247 -15.68 -15.54 7.99
N ALA A 248 -15.33 -15.83 9.23
CA ALA A 248 -14.92 -14.84 10.21
C ALA A 248 -13.84 -15.41 11.13
N ASP A 249 -12.78 -14.64 11.33
CA ASP A 249 -11.79 -14.90 12.36
C ASP A 249 -12.12 -14.20 13.69
N MET A 250 -11.26 -14.38 14.70
CA MET A 250 -11.44 -13.84 16.05
C MET A 250 -11.66 -12.32 16.06
N ALA A 251 -10.85 -11.57 15.29
CA ALA A 251 -10.92 -10.12 15.25
C ALA A 251 -12.17 -9.60 14.48
N SER A 252 -12.83 -10.46 13.69
CA SER A 252 -14.12 -10.14 13.06
C SER A 252 -15.25 -9.97 14.08
N TRP A 253 -15.19 -10.64 15.24
CA TRP A 253 -16.31 -10.67 16.19
C TRP A 253 -16.61 -9.33 16.83
N ARG A 254 -15.59 -8.49 17.09
CA ARG A 254 -15.81 -7.13 17.57
C ARG A 254 -16.69 -6.36 16.58
N VAL A 255 -16.34 -6.39 15.29
CA VAL A 255 -17.08 -5.72 14.22
C VAL A 255 -18.51 -6.26 14.13
N LEU A 256 -18.68 -7.58 14.14
CA LEU A 256 -20.00 -8.21 14.04
C LEU A 256 -20.92 -7.84 15.19
N LEU A 257 -20.39 -7.73 16.41
CA LEU A 257 -21.18 -7.33 17.57
C LEU A 257 -21.45 -5.82 17.59
N GLU A 258 -20.47 -4.98 17.27
CA GLU A 258 -20.67 -3.53 17.14
C GLU A 258 -21.75 -3.21 16.07
N ASP A 259 -21.70 -3.87 14.92
CA ASP A 259 -22.66 -3.66 13.85
C ASP A 259 -24.04 -4.23 14.20
N LEU A 260 -24.11 -5.31 14.98
CA LEU A 260 -25.38 -5.84 15.49
C LEU A 260 -26.00 -4.87 16.49
N ASP A 261 -25.22 -4.31 17.41
CA ASP A 261 -25.66 -3.32 18.39
C ASP A 261 -26.14 -2.05 17.68
N ALA A 262 -25.33 -1.49 16.78
CA ALA A 262 -25.70 -0.32 15.98
C ALA A 262 -26.95 -0.55 15.12
N ALA A 263 -27.11 -1.75 14.55
CA ALA A 263 -28.30 -2.10 13.79
C ALA A 263 -29.56 -2.15 14.67
N LEU A 264 -29.45 -2.67 15.90
CA LEU A 264 -30.53 -2.65 16.88
C LEU A 264 -30.89 -1.22 17.28
N THR A 265 -29.89 -0.36 17.53
CA THR A 265 -30.09 1.05 17.87
C THR A 265 -30.80 1.81 16.75
N ALA A 266 -30.33 1.63 15.51
CA ALA A 266 -30.93 2.27 14.34
C ALA A 266 -32.38 1.84 14.14
N LEU A 267 -32.68 0.55 14.30
CA LEU A 267 -34.03 0.02 14.18
C LEU A 267 -34.95 0.50 15.31
N ALA A 268 -34.45 0.62 16.54
CA ALA A 268 -35.19 1.20 17.67
C ALA A 268 -35.53 2.68 17.42
N ALA A 269 -34.65 3.42 16.75
CA ALA A 269 -34.86 4.79 16.31
C ALA A 269 -35.72 4.94 15.03
N GLY A 270 -36.24 3.84 14.47
CA GLY A 270 -37.03 3.84 13.23
C GLY A 270 -36.22 4.07 11.95
N MET A 271 -34.88 4.08 12.04
CA MET A 271 -33.96 4.25 10.92
C MET A 271 -33.70 2.92 10.20
N THR A 272 -33.13 2.99 9.00
CA THR A 272 -32.65 1.80 8.28
C THR A 272 -31.20 1.54 8.69
N PRO A 273 -30.87 0.34 9.21
CA PRO A 273 -29.49 -0.01 9.49
C PRO A 273 -28.70 -0.10 8.18
N GLY A 274 -27.55 0.57 8.12
CA GLY A 274 -26.61 0.53 7.00
C GLY A 274 -25.18 0.39 7.53
N PRO A 275 -24.28 -0.28 6.80
CA PRO A 275 -22.89 -0.40 7.22
C PRO A 275 -22.21 0.97 7.27
N GLU A 276 -21.23 1.13 8.17
CA GLU A 276 -20.18 2.15 7.99
C GLU A 276 -19.35 1.77 6.74
N SER A 277 -19.25 2.66 5.75
CA SER A 277 -18.97 2.32 4.34
C SER A 277 -17.53 1.96 3.97
N ASP A 278 -16.60 1.86 4.93
CA ASP A 278 -15.16 1.97 4.64
C ASP A 278 -14.37 0.67 4.90
N ALA A 279 -15.04 -0.47 5.06
CA ALA A 279 -14.38 -1.75 5.30
C ALA A 279 -13.77 -2.36 4.01
N GLY A 280 -12.46 -2.59 4.02
CA GLY A 280 -11.72 -3.24 2.94
C GLY A 280 -12.21 -4.67 2.64
N ARG A 281 -12.07 -5.11 1.39
CA ARG A 281 -12.64 -6.37 0.90
C ARG A 281 -11.71 -7.57 1.15
N PHE A 282 -12.27 -8.77 1.30
CA PHE A 282 -11.46 -9.98 1.50
C PHE A 282 -10.66 -10.35 0.25
N GLU A 283 -11.24 -10.05 -0.91
CA GLU A 283 -10.68 -10.26 -2.24
C GLU A 283 -9.39 -9.45 -2.43
N GLU A 284 -9.42 -8.16 -2.07
CA GLU A 284 -8.25 -7.27 -2.12
C GLU A 284 -7.12 -7.76 -1.21
N TRP A 285 -7.46 -8.31 -0.05
CA TRP A 285 -6.49 -8.90 0.84
C TRP A 285 -5.90 -10.20 0.27
N ALA A 286 -6.74 -11.09 -0.27
CA ALA A 286 -6.34 -12.37 -0.81
C ALA A 286 -5.43 -12.23 -2.05
N GLU A 287 -5.71 -11.28 -2.95
CA GLU A 287 -4.88 -11.00 -4.13
C GLU A 287 -3.45 -10.55 -3.76
N ARG A 288 -3.29 -9.85 -2.64
CA ARG A 288 -1.98 -9.41 -2.13
C ARG A 288 -1.13 -10.57 -1.61
N LEU A 289 -1.74 -11.71 -1.29
CA LEU A 289 -1.05 -12.91 -0.81
C LEU A 289 -0.34 -13.68 -1.94
N ASP A 290 -0.95 -13.76 -3.13
CA ASP A 290 -0.43 -14.55 -4.25
C ASP A 290 0.79 -13.90 -4.95
N ALA A 291 0.94 -12.57 -4.86
CA ALA A 291 2.00 -11.82 -5.54
C ALA A 291 3.39 -11.86 -4.84
N SER A 292 3.57 -12.72 -3.82
CA SER A 292 4.69 -12.64 -2.85
C SER A 292 5.37 -13.99 -2.51
N SER A 293 5.36 -15.03 -3.36
CA SER A 293 6.09 -16.28 -3.04
C SER A 293 6.80 -16.99 -4.21
N PRO A 294 8.15 -16.97 -4.23
CA PRO A 294 8.98 -18.07 -4.70
C PRO A 294 9.42 -18.95 -3.51
N GLY A 295 9.35 -20.28 -3.66
CA GLY A 295 9.93 -21.27 -2.74
C GLY A 295 8.92 -22.20 -2.08
N SER A 296 8.44 -23.20 -2.83
CA SER A 296 7.34 -24.11 -2.43
C SER A 296 7.76 -25.53 -2.02
N GLU A 297 9.04 -25.93 -2.16
CA GLU A 297 9.31 -27.39 -2.22
C GLU A 297 9.97 -28.02 -0.99
N GLU A 298 10.71 -27.27 -0.17
CA GLU A 298 11.59 -27.90 0.83
C GLU A 298 10.92 -28.18 2.19
N PHE A 299 10.01 -27.31 2.64
CA PHE A 299 9.30 -27.50 3.93
C PHE A 299 8.04 -28.38 3.80
N THR A 300 7.44 -28.40 2.61
CA THR A 300 6.24 -29.19 2.28
C THR A 300 6.53 -30.70 2.28
N ARG A 301 7.76 -31.09 1.97
CA ARG A 301 8.20 -32.51 1.89
C ARG A 301 8.38 -33.14 3.28
N ALA A 302 8.75 -32.37 4.29
CA ALA A 302 8.92 -32.85 5.67
C ALA A 302 7.57 -33.00 6.41
N GLY A 303 6.60 -32.12 6.16
CA GLY A 303 5.26 -32.19 6.78
C GLY A 303 4.36 -33.30 6.21
N ALA A 304 4.49 -33.59 4.91
CA ALA A 304 3.67 -34.64 4.26
C ALA A 304 4.00 -36.06 4.76
N ALA A 305 5.23 -36.32 5.19
CA ALA A 305 5.64 -37.64 5.69
C ALA A 305 5.18 -37.89 7.15
N ALA A 306 5.10 -36.85 7.98
CA ALA A 306 4.61 -36.94 9.37
C ALA A 306 3.08 -37.04 9.49
N ASP A 307 2.38 -36.55 8.47
CA ASP A 307 0.92 -36.51 8.40
C ASP A 307 0.29 -37.90 8.20
N ASP A 308 0.99 -38.86 7.61
CA ASP A 308 0.45 -40.21 7.35
C ASP A 308 0.36 -41.07 8.62
N GLU A 309 1.33 -40.93 9.53
CA GLU A 309 1.38 -41.67 10.80
C GLU A 309 0.31 -41.16 11.79
N THR A 310 0.10 -39.84 11.83
CA THR A 310 -0.94 -39.22 12.67
C THR A 310 -2.36 -39.43 12.11
N ALA A 311 -2.49 -39.55 10.78
CA ALA A 311 -3.75 -39.84 10.09
C ALA A 311 -4.22 -41.29 10.26
N ALA A 312 -3.30 -42.25 10.42
CA ALA A 312 -3.65 -43.64 10.74
C ALA A 312 -4.33 -43.73 12.12
N ALA A 313 -3.81 -43.03 13.13
CA ALA A 313 -4.37 -43.04 14.49
C ALA A 313 -5.77 -42.42 14.61
N ARG A 314 -6.10 -41.41 13.79
CA ARG A 314 -7.42 -40.73 13.80
C ARG A 314 -8.55 -41.55 13.18
N ARG A 315 -8.24 -42.50 12.29
CA ARG A 315 -9.22 -43.37 11.62
C ARG A 315 -9.74 -44.50 12.52
N SER A 316 -9.06 -44.77 13.64
CA SER A 316 -9.31 -45.93 14.51
C SER A 316 -10.04 -45.60 15.81
N ALA A 317 -10.25 -44.32 16.15
CA ALA A 317 -10.87 -43.93 17.41
C ALA A 317 -12.41 -43.94 17.30
N PRO A 318 -13.14 -44.71 18.13
CA PRO A 318 -14.59 -44.68 18.14
C PRO A 318 -15.09 -43.29 18.54
N THR A 319 -16.21 -42.87 17.95
CA THR A 319 -16.99 -41.67 18.31
C THR A 319 -17.64 -41.81 19.68
N ALA A 320 -16.83 -41.93 20.73
CA ALA A 320 -17.25 -41.89 22.13
C ALA A 320 -16.82 -40.56 22.75
N GLU A 321 -17.72 -39.99 23.55
CA GLU A 321 -17.67 -38.78 24.38
C GLU A 321 -16.61 -37.68 24.13
N ARG A 322 -17.11 -36.44 24.07
CA ARG A 322 -16.37 -35.19 23.84
C ARG A 322 -15.09 -35.12 24.70
N PRO A 323 -13.88 -34.98 24.13
CA PRO A 323 -12.71 -34.64 24.95
C PRO A 323 -12.92 -33.25 25.55
N ARG A 324 -12.90 -33.15 26.88
CA ARG A 324 -13.00 -31.87 27.59
C ARG A 324 -11.73 -31.06 27.29
N VAL A 325 -11.87 -29.94 26.58
CA VAL A 325 -10.79 -28.95 26.43
C VAL A 325 -10.42 -28.46 27.82
N ARG A 326 -9.18 -28.67 28.24
CA ARG A 326 -8.69 -28.22 29.55
C ARG A 326 -7.98 -26.89 29.41
N ARG A 327 -8.26 -25.99 30.34
CA ARG A 327 -7.79 -24.60 30.34
C ARG A 327 -7.00 -24.36 31.61
N THR A 328 -5.77 -23.89 31.46
CA THR A 328 -4.90 -23.43 32.55
C THR A 328 -4.40 -22.04 32.20
N GLY A 329 -4.09 -21.21 33.19
CA GLY A 329 -3.69 -19.83 32.93
C GLY A 329 -3.14 -19.14 34.16
N PHE A 330 -2.63 -17.95 33.95
CA PHE A 330 -2.09 -17.09 34.99
C PHE A 330 -2.18 -15.63 34.57
N VAL A 331 -2.09 -14.77 35.57
CA VAL A 331 -2.11 -13.32 35.39
C VAL A 331 -0.79 -12.78 35.92
N LEU A 332 -0.13 -11.93 35.15
CA LEU A 332 1.00 -11.15 35.63
C LEU A 332 0.49 -9.78 36.10
N PRO A 333 0.96 -9.28 37.25
CA PRO A 333 0.54 -7.97 37.74
C PRO A 333 0.94 -6.83 36.80
N VAL A 334 0.39 -5.65 37.08
CA VAL A 334 0.53 -4.45 36.24
C VAL A 334 2.00 -4.04 36.03
N ALA A 335 2.83 -4.16 37.08
CA ALA A 335 4.24 -3.75 37.02
C ALA A 335 5.04 -4.61 36.04
N GLU A 336 4.93 -5.93 36.14
CA GLU A 336 5.59 -6.88 35.25
C GLU A 336 5.04 -6.78 33.83
N THR A 337 3.74 -6.57 33.70
CA THR A 337 3.05 -6.42 32.42
C THR A 337 3.60 -5.23 31.65
N ALA A 338 3.75 -4.05 32.28
CA ALA A 338 4.30 -2.85 31.65
C ALA A 338 5.72 -3.07 31.09
N VAL A 339 6.56 -3.85 31.78
CA VAL A 339 7.90 -4.19 31.26
C VAL A 339 7.79 -5.00 29.97
N LEU A 340 6.91 -6.00 29.94
CA LEU A 340 6.72 -6.90 28.80
C LEU A 340 6.03 -6.23 27.60
N THR A 341 5.16 -5.25 27.85
CA THR A 341 4.31 -4.62 26.81
C THR A 341 4.83 -3.25 26.34
N GLU A 342 5.65 -2.57 27.14
CA GLU A 342 6.17 -1.24 26.81
C GLU A 342 7.70 -1.24 26.72
N VAL A 343 8.39 -1.72 27.77
CA VAL A 343 9.86 -1.60 27.88
C VAL A 343 10.59 -2.51 26.90
N LEU A 344 10.28 -3.82 26.89
CA LEU A 344 10.96 -4.78 26.01
C LEU A 344 10.62 -4.59 24.52
N PRO A 345 9.36 -4.35 24.12
CA PRO A 345 9.02 -4.04 22.74
C PRO A 345 9.80 -2.83 22.21
N ALA A 346 9.85 -1.73 22.98
CA ALA A 346 10.60 -0.53 22.61
C ALA A 346 12.11 -0.80 22.53
N ARG A 347 12.68 -1.55 23.49
CA ARG A 347 14.10 -1.89 23.54
C ARG A 347 14.58 -2.69 22.33
N TYR A 348 13.78 -3.65 21.87
CA TYR A 348 14.17 -4.58 20.80
C TYR A 348 13.55 -4.23 19.44
N GLY A 349 12.69 -3.21 19.34
CA GLY A 349 11.98 -2.89 18.11
C GLY A 349 10.99 -3.97 17.69
N LEU A 350 10.42 -4.67 18.67
CA LEU A 350 9.48 -5.78 18.48
C LEU A 350 8.05 -5.33 18.81
N SER A 351 7.06 -6.05 18.30
CA SER A 351 5.68 -5.96 18.82
C SER A 351 5.55 -6.70 20.16
N VAL A 352 4.49 -6.40 20.91
CA VAL A 352 4.13 -7.15 22.13
C VAL A 352 4.00 -8.64 21.84
N ALA A 353 3.33 -8.99 20.73
CA ALA A 353 3.17 -10.37 20.28
C ALA A 353 4.52 -11.07 20.05
N GLU A 354 5.50 -10.37 19.46
CA GLU A 354 6.82 -10.95 19.19
C GLU A 354 7.66 -11.14 20.45
N VAL A 355 7.60 -10.22 21.41
CA VAL A 355 8.25 -10.40 22.72
C VAL A 355 7.69 -11.63 23.44
N LEU A 356 6.35 -11.75 23.49
CA LEU A 356 5.68 -12.88 24.11
C LEU A 356 5.91 -14.19 23.35
N ALA A 357 6.03 -14.15 22.01
CA ALA A 357 6.38 -15.31 21.20
C ALA A 357 7.82 -15.79 21.48
N GLY A 358 8.77 -14.87 21.67
CA GLY A 358 10.13 -15.21 22.10
C GLY A 358 10.16 -15.88 23.47
N ALA A 359 9.37 -15.38 24.42
CA ALA A 359 9.18 -15.99 25.73
C ALA A 359 8.56 -17.40 25.64
N CYS A 360 7.53 -17.56 24.79
CA CYS A 360 6.92 -18.87 24.50
C CYS A 360 7.94 -19.83 23.88
N GLY A 361 8.77 -19.36 22.95
CA GLY A 361 9.85 -20.14 22.36
C GLY A 361 10.82 -20.68 23.41
N GLN A 362 11.25 -19.85 24.34
CA GLN A 362 12.12 -20.28 25.43
C GLN A 362 11.44 -21.25 26.40
N ALA A 363 10.18 -21.00 26.74
CA ALA A 363 9.40 -21.88 27.61
C ALA A 363 9.27 -23.28 26.99
N LEU A 364 9.00 -23.35 25.67
CA LEU A 364 8.97 -24.61 24.92
C LEU A 364 10.35 -25.29 24.86
N ALA A 365 11.43 -24.54 24.69
CA ALA A 365 12.79 -25.08 24.69
C ALA A 365 13.16 -25.70 26.05
N ARG A 366 12.77 -25.03 27.14
CA ARG A 366 12.96 -25.54 28.51
C ARG A 366 12.09 -26.75 28.81
N TRP A 367 10.82 -26.69 28.44
CA TRP A 367 9.87 -27.78 28.64
C TRP A 367 10.24 -29.03 27.83
N GLY A 368 10.64 -28.85 26.56
CA GLY A 368 11.00 -29.93 25.66
C GLY A 368 12.45 -30.41 25.76
N GLY A 369 13.29 -29.75 26.56
CA GLY A 369 14.69 -30.15 26.70
C GLY A 369 15.48 -30.05 25.38
N THR A 370 15.12 -29.14 24.48
CA THR A 370 15.86 -28.86 23.22
C THR A 370 16.27 -27.39 23.13
N HIS A 371 17.09 -27.08 22.13
CA HIS A 371 17.52 -25.73 21.77
C HIS A 371 16.88 -25.26 20.45
N ASP A 372 16.41 -26.22 19.64
CA ASP A 372 15.69 -26.01 18.39
C ASP A 372 14.18 -26.22 18.59
N ILE A 373 13.40 -25.16 18.41
CA ILE A 373 11.94 -25.13 18.60
C ILE A 373 11.28 -24.45 17.41
N VAL A 374 10.19 -25.03 16.92
CA VAL A 374 9.29 -24.37 15.98
C VAL A 374 8.01 -23.98 16.71
N LEU A 375 7.73 -22.68 16.78
CA LEU A 375 6.50 -22.10 17.33
C LEU A 375 5.68 -21.49 16.18
N HIS A 376 4.40 -21.84 16.09
CA HIS A 376 3.50 -21.12 15.20
C HIS A 376 2.89 -19.93 15.94
N MET A 377 2.89 -18.75 15.32
CA MET A 377 2.31 -17.54 15.85
C MET A 377 1.16 -17.08 14.95
N ARG A 378 -0.05 -16.96 15.52
CA ARG A 378 -1.21 -16.36 14.86
C ARG A 378 -1.21 -14.85 15.08
N THR A 379 -1.40 -14.09 14.01
CA THR A 379 -1.50 -12.62 14.03
C THR A 379 -2.70 -12.14 13.21
N ASP A 380 -3.16 -10.93 13.49
CA ASP A 380 -4.19 -10.28 12.68
C ASP A 380 -3.63 -9.96 11.29
N GLY A 381 -4.30 -10.41 10.24
CA GLY A 381 -3.88 -10.07 8.88
C GLY A 381 -4.35 -8.73 8.39
N ARG A 382 -5.13 -7.99 9.19
CA ARG A 382 -5.56 -6.61 8.93
C ARG A 382 -4.50 -5.58 9.33
N ASP A 383 -3.55 -5.95 10.21
CA ASP A 383 -2.55 -5.02 10.72
C ASP A 383 -1.70 -4.40 9.60
N GLY A 384 -1.68 -3.05 9.56
CA GLY A 384 -0.94 -2.26 8.56
C GLY A 384 -1.64 -2.09 7.22
N LEU A 385 -2.92 -2.49 7.08
CA LEU A 385 -3.71 -2.32 5.87
C LEU A 385 -4.74 -1.19 6.02
N PRO A 386 -4.61 -0.08 5.25
CA PRO A 386 -5.63 0.97 5.23
C PRO A 386 -7.02 0.41 4.89
N GLY A 387 -8.06 0.87 5.58
CA GLY A 387 -9.46 0.48 5.36
C GLY A 387 -9.88 -0.91 5.89
N HIS A 388 -8.96 -1.79 6.28
CA HIS A 388 -9.31 -3.18 6.63
C HIS A 388 -9.66 -3.39 8.11
N ALA A 389 -9.61 -2.36 8.95
CA ALA A 389 -9.82 -2.45 10.39
C ALA A 389 -11.24 -2.91 10.79
N ARG A 390 -12.26 -2.61 9.96
CA ARG A 390 -13.65 -3.07 10.12
C ARG A 390 -14.02 -4.23 9.19
N ALA A 391 -13.06 -4.85 8.50
CA ALA A 391 -13.38 -5.92 7.56
C ALA A 391 -13.69 -7.25 8.27
N VAL A 392 -14.80 -7.90 7.92
CA VAL A 392 -15.15 -9.25 8.40
C VAL A 392 -14.68 -10.30 7.40
N GLY A 393 -13.89 -11.25 7.89
CA GLY A 393 -13.28 -12.26 7.03
C GLY A 393 -12.24 -13.10 7.76
N PRO A 394 -11.75 -14.19 7.13
CA PRO A 394 -10.71 -15.06 7.69
C PRO A 394 -9.31 -14.48 7.42
N TYR A 395 -9.04 -13.29 7.96
CA TYR A 395 -7.80 -12.55 7.73
C TYR A 395 -6.60 -13.09 8.54
N THR A 396 -6.81 -14.04 9.45
CA THR A 396 -5.76 -14.58 10.33
C THR A 396 -4.53 -15.06 9.54
N ARG A 397 -3.35 -14.59 9.97
CA ARG A 397 -2.04 -15.03 9.46
C ARG A 397 -1.38 -15.97 10.45
N VAL A 398 -0.64 -16.97 9.95
CA VAL A 398 0.18 -17.87 10.76
C VAL A 398 1.64 -17.75 10.32
N ARG A 399 2.53 -17.43 11.26
CA ARG A 399 3.98 -17.39 11.07
C ARG A 399 4.63 -18.58 11.78
N ALA A 400 5.47 -19.34 11.09
CA ALA A 400 6.32 -20.33 11.75
C ALA A 400 7.63 -19.66 12.18
N LEU A 401 7.90 -19.66 13.48
CA LEU A 401 9.10 -19.10 14.09
C LEU A 401 9.98 -20.27 14.52
N ARG A 402 11.17 -20.39 13.94
CA ARG A 402 12.19 -21.34 14.39
C ARG A 402 13.17 -20.63 15.29
N PHE A 403 13.33 -21.13 16.51
CA PHE A 403 14.29 -20.66 17.48
C PHE A 403 15.35 -21.72 17.65
N ASP A 404 16.60 -21.37 17.35
CA ASP A 404 17.77 -22.19 17.63
C ASP A 404 18.66 -21.42 18.60
N SER A 405 18.48 -21.67 19.90
CA SER A 405 19.20 -20.96 20.96
C SER A 405 19.25 -21.76 22.26
N ASP A 406 20.29 -21.55 23.07
CA ASP A 406 20.46 -22.25 24.34
C ASP A 406 19.35 -21.88 25.34
N ARG A 407 18.50 -22.87 25.65
CA ARG A 407 17.38 -22.78 26.60
C ARG A 407 17.78 -22.33 28.01
N HIS A 408 19.03 -22.56 28.41
CA HIS A 408 19.56 -22.24 29.73
C HIS A 408 20.02 -20.78 29.86
N LEU A 409 20.04 -20.02 28.76
CA LEU A 409 20.29 -18.58 28.81
C LEU A 409 19.28 -17.88 29.73
N ALA A 410 19.75 -16.82 30.39
CA ALA A 410 18.88 -15.88 31.07
C ALA A 410 17.85 -15.33 30.07
N PRO A 411 16.54 -15.20 30.41
CA PRO A 411 15.51 -14.88 29.44
C PRO A 411 15.75 -13.63 28.60
N GLY A 412 16.29 -12.56 29.18
CA GLY A 412 16.66 -11.35 28.41
C GLY A 412 17.73 -11.61 27.35
N ARG A 413 18.70 -12.49 27.61
CA ARG A 413 19.74 -12.88 26.64
C ARG A 413 19.21 -13.83 25.59
N TYR A 414 18.32 -14.75 25.97
CA TYR A 414 17.62 -15.60 25.01
C TYR A 414 16.79 -14.76 24.04
N LEU A 415 15.96 -13.84 24.56
CA LEU A 415 15.14 -12.95 23.75
C LEU A 415 16.01 -12.15 22.76
N ALA A 416 17.12 -11.58 23.22
CA ALA A 416 18.07 -10.87 22.36
C ALA A 416 18.67 -11.74 21.24
N ALA A 417 18.95 -13.02 21.53
CA ALA A 417 19.48 -13.96 20.55
C ALA A 417 18.46 -14.31 19.46
N VAL A 418 17.16 -14.38 19.81
CA VAL A 418 16.09 -14.77 18.88
C VAL A 418 15.42 -13.58 18.16
N VAL A 419 15.81 -12.34 18.43
CA VAL A 419 15.29 -11.13 17.74
C VAL A 419 15.31 -11.27 16.20
N PRO A 420 16.36 -11.79 15.54
CA PRO A 420 16.36 -11.94 14.08
C PRO A 420 15.22 -12.83 13.57
N ALA A 421 14.92 -13.92 14.27
CA ALA A 421 13.83 -14.83 13.93
C ALA A 421 12.44 -14.18 14.16
N LEU A 422 12.35 -13.26 15.12
CA LEU A 422 11.14 -12.50 15.43
C LEU A 422 10.91 -11.34 14.44
N ALA A 423 11.93 -10.54 14.13
CA ALA A 423 11.83 -9.31 13.33
C ALA A 423 11.66 -9.53 11.82
N GLY A 424 12.00 -10.72 11.30
CA GLY A 424 12.05 -11.04 9.86
C GLY A 424 10.69 -11.18 9.13
N GLY A 425 9.57 -10.71 9.68
CA GLY A 425 8.23 -10.99 9.10
C GLY A 425 7.21 -9.85 9.12
N GLY A 426 7.60 -8.63 9.53
CA GLY A 426 6.68 -7.49 9.70
C GLY A 426 6.34 -6.70 8.43
N GLY A 427 6.86 -7.08 7.27
CA GLY A 427 6.49 -6.51 5.98
C GLY A 427 5.36 -7.28 5.30
N PRO A 428 4.62 -6.68 4.34
CA PRO A 428 3.60 -7.36 3.54
C PRO A 428 4.13 -8.52 2.67
N SER A 429 5.41 -8.86 2.76
CA SER A 429 6.10 -9.93 2.03
C SER A 429 6.62 -11.07 2.93
N GLY A 430 6.28 -11.10 4.23
CA GLY A 430 6.55 -12.28 5.05
C GLY A 430 5.85 -13.50 4.43
N SER A 431 6.62 -14.53 4.07
CA SER A 431 6.14 -15.65 3.22
C SER A 431 4.82 -16.23 3.73
N PHE A 432 3.75 -16.03 2.96
CA PHE A 432 2.41 -16.54 3.24
C PHE A 432 2.41 -18.05 3.00
N ARG A 433 2.33 -18.84 4.08
CA ARG A 433 2.33 -20.30 3.95
C ARG A 433 1.22 -20.89 4.81
N ALA A 434 0.47 -21.81 4.21
CA ALA A 434 -0.32 -22.74 4.99
C ALA A 434 0.64 -23.75 5.62
N VAL A 435 1.14 -23.44 6.82
CA VAL A 435 2.13 -24.25 7.52
C VAL A 435 1.44 -25.49 8.09
N ALA A 436 1.88 -26.68 7.70
CA ALA A 436 1.51 -27.90 8.41
C ALA A 436 2.08 -27.82 9.83
N PRO A 437 1.37 -28.26 10.88
CA PRO A 437 1.98 -28.38 12.20
C PRO A 437 3.26 -29.21 12.07
N PRO A 438 4.37 -28.84 12.72
CA PRO A 438 5.57 -29.66 12.67
C PRO A 438 5.23 -31.08 13.16
N PRO A 439 5.85 -32.15 12.61
CA PRO A 439 5.94 -33.41 13.35
C PRO A 439 6.38 -33.04 14.76
N GLY A 440 5.62 -33.49 15.75
CA GLY A 440 5.79 -33.01 17.12
C GLY A 440 7.27 -32.98 17.49
N GLY A 441 7.71 -31.85 18.06
CA GLY A 441 9.10 -31.68 18.49
C GLY A 441 9.47 -32.70 19.58
N PRO A 442 10.50 -32.46 20.41
CA PRO A 442 10.92 -33.42 21.44
C PRO A 442 9.79 -33.93 22.38
N CYS A 443 8.65 -33.22 22.48
CA CYS A 443 7.46 -33.61 23.24
C CYS A 443 6.28 -34.17 22.42
N GLY A 444 6.37 -34.23 21.09
CA GLY A 444 5.30 -34.80 20.25
C GLY A 444 4.05 -33.90 20.05
N VAL A 445 4.02 -32.68 20.59
CA VAL A 445 2.82 -31.81 20.60
C VAL A 445 3.06 -30.51 19.81
N PRO A 446 2.32 -30.22 18.72
CA PRO A 446 2.38 -28.94 18.03
C PRO A 446 1.69 -27.84 18.84
N VAL A 447 2.33 -26.66 18.93
CA VAL A 447 1.88 -25.51 19.75
C VAL A 447 1.71 -24.25 18.89
N CYS A 448 0.59 -23.54 19.09
CA CYS A 448 0.33 -22.23 18.49
C CYS A 448 0.24 -21.15 19.57
N PHE A 449 0.82 -19.98 19.32
CA PHE A 449 0.74 -18.79 20.16
C PHE A 449 -0.09 -17.68 19.48
N THR A 450 -0.95 -17.01 20.24
CA THR A 450 -1.73 -15.86 19.78
C THR A 450 -1.69 -14.76 20.84
N HIS A 451 -1.39 -13.53 20.45
CA HIS A 451 -1.58 -12.35 21.31
C HIS A 451 -2.76 -11.54 20.78
N HIS A 452 -3.69 -11.20 21.65
CA HIS A 452 -4.85 -10.41 21.32
C HIS A 452 -4.67 -8.98 21.83
N SER A 453 -4.76 -8.01 20.92
CA SER A 453 -4.72 -6.60 21.31
C SER A 453 -6.03 -6.21 22.01
N PRO A 454 -6.05 -5.13 22.81
CA PRO A 454 -7.27 -4.64 23.43
C PRO A 454 -8.41 -4.38 22.41
N ALA A 455 -8.05 -3.96 21.19
CA ALA A 455 -8.99 -3.75 20.09
C ALA A 455 -9.63 -5.05 19.53
N GLN A 456 -9.21 -6.23 20.01
CA GLN A 456 -9.77 -7.53 19.60
C GLN A 456 -10.59 -8.19 20.70
N LEU A 457 -10.64 -7.59 21.90
CA LEU A 457 -11.48 -8.07 23.00
C LEU A 457 -12.92 -7.59 22.80
N LEU A 458 -13.89 -8.43 23.17
CA LEU A 458 -15.30 -8.07 23.09
C LEU A 458 -15.67 -7.13 24.23
N SER A 459 -16.32 -6.02 23.91
CA SER A 459 -16.85 -5.05 24.87
C SER A 459 -18.36 -5.24 25.08
N PRO A 460 -18.90 -4.87 26.25
CA PRO A 460 -20.35 -4.76 26.44
C PRO A 460 -20.95 -3.76 25.44
N GLY A 461 -22.09 -4.09 24.83
CA GLY A 461 -22.86 -3.19 23.97
C GLY A 461 -24.02 -2.54 24.74
N GLU A 462 -24.76 -1.66 24.07
CA GLU A 462 -25.95 -1.01 24.62
C GLU A 462 -27.10 -2.00 24.81
N HIS A 463 -27.35 -2.85 23.81
CA HIS A 463 -28.49 -3.76 23.79
C HIS A 463 -28.19 -5.14 24.37
N PHE A 464 -26.91 -5.52 24.49
CA PHE A 464 -26.51 -6.80 25.06
C PHE A 464 -25.13 -6.76 25.74
N THR A 465 -24.95 -7.64 26.72
CA THR A 465 -23.68 -7.90 27.40
C THR A 465 -23.27 -9.36 27.21
N LEU A 466 -22.01 -9.68 27.44
CA LEU A 466 -21.57 -11.07 27.50
C LEU A 466 -22.16 -11.75 28.74
N ALA A 467 -22.70 -12.97 28.58
CA ALA A 467 -23.22 -13.71 29.73
C ALA A 467 -22.09 -14.01 30.75
N ALA A 468 -22.37 -13.89 32.05
CA ALA A 468 -21.37 -13.97 33.13
C ALA A 468 -20.56 -15.29 33.19
N ASP A 469 -21.08 -16.37 32.60
CA ASP A 469 -20.38 -17.66 32.44
C ASP A 469 -19.44 -17.73 31.22
N ALA A 470 -19.21 -16.60 30.52
CA ALA A 470 -18.24 -16.46 29.44
C ALA A 470 -16.98 -15.72 29.93
N PRO A 471 -16.08 -16.37 30.68
CA PRO A 471 -15.01 -15.73 31.46
C PRO A 471 -13.91 -15.01 30.66
N ASN A 472 -14.01 -14.91 29.33
CA ASN A 472 -12.85 -14.56 28.48
C ASN A 472 -13.09 -13.40 27.51
N ARG A 473 -14.22 -12.67 27.57
CA ARG A 473 -14.59 -11.63 26.59
C ARG A 473 -14.31 -12.01 25.13
N ARG A 474 -14.51 -13.29 24.79
CA ARG A 474 -14.15 -13.88 23.51
C ARG A 474 -15.16 -14.95 23.09
N PRO A 475 -15.36 -15.15 21.78
CA PRO A 475 -16.04 -16.31 21.23
C PRO A 475 -15.38 -17.63 21.64
N GLU A 476 -16.18 -18.59 22.06
CA GLU A 476 -15.71 -19.94 22.34
C GLU A 476 -15.63 -20.77 21.05
N PRO A 477 -14.50 -21.47 20.81
CA PRO A 477 -14.42 -22.45 19.74
C PRO A 477 -15.30 -23.66 20.10
N ALA A 478 -16.14 -24.09 19.17
CA ALA A 478 -17.06 -25.18 19.44
C ALA A 478 -16.41 -26.55 19.22
N GLY A 479 -15.68 -27.05 20.22
CA GLY A 479 -15.27 -28.45 20.32
C GLY A 479 -14.56 -29.02 19.08
N SER A 480 -13.93 -28.18 18.25
CA SER A 480 -13.14 -28.65 17.12
C SER A 480 -11.79 -29.13 17.65
N ALA A 481 -11.35 -30.29 17.16
CA ALA A 481 -9.98 -30.72 17.33
C ALA A 481 -9.10 -29.67 16.66
N SER A 482 -8.44 -28.81 17.46
CA SER A 482 -7.40 -27.95 16.94
C SER A 482 -6.38 -28.82 16.21
N VAL A 483 -5.82 -28.29 15.12
CA VAL A 483 -4.70 -28.95 14.44
C VAL A 483 -3.46 -28.94 15.37
N TYR A 484 -3.44 -28.04 16.35
CA TYR A 484 -2.48 -27.98 17.44
C TYR A 484 -2.94 -28.83 18.63
N GLY A 485 -2.01 -29.50 19.31
CA GLY A 485 -2.33 -30.19 20.55
C GLY A 485 -2.42 -29.23 21.73
N MET A 486 -1.80 -28.04 21.63
CA MET A 486 -1.93 -26.95 22.59
C MET A 486 -1.98 -25.59 21.91
N GLU A 487 -2.75 -24.68 22.47
CA GLU A 487 -2.79 -23.28 22.05
C GLU A 487 -2.54 -22.36 23.25
N ILE A 488 -1.66 -21.39 23.08
CA ILE A 488 -1.34 -20.36 24.06
C ILE A 488 -1.95 -19.05 23.55
N SER A 489 -2.73 -18.39 24.39
CA SER A 489 -3.33 -17.11 24.11
C SER A 489 -2.97 -16.10 25.20
N SER A 490 -2.79 -14.84 24.82
CA SER A 490 -2.52 -13.75 25.77
C SER A 490 -3.32 -12.48 25.44
N HIS A 491 -3.58 -11.65 26.44
CA HIS A 491 -4.11 -10.29 26.30
C HIS A 491 -3.81 -9.47 27.54
N VAL A 492 -3.96 -8.15 27.42
CA VAL A 492 -3.88 -7.22 28.54
C VAL A 492 -5.28 -6.73 28.87
N GLU A 493 -5.72 -6.89 30.11
CA GLU A 493 -6.97 -6.36 30.67
C GLU A 493 -6.63 -5.61 31.96
N ASP A 494 -7.16 -4.39 32.13
CA ASP A 494 -6.91 -3.54 33.30
C ASP A 494 -5.42 -3.37 33.69
N GLY A 495 -4.52 -3.45 32.71
CA GLY A 495 -3.07 -3.34 32.89
C GLY A 495 -2.37 -4.64 33.26
N GLU A 496 -3.10 -5.75 33.46
CA GLU A 496 -2.56 -7.07 33.79
C GLU A 496 -2.46 -7.97 32.55
N LEU A 497 -1.41 -8.78 32.43
CA LEU A 497 -1.23 -9.71 31.32
C LEU A 497 -1.86 -11.06 31.68
N HIS A 498 -2.98 -11.37 31.04
CA HIS A 498 -3.67 -12.65 31.16
C HIS A 498 -3.13 -13.62 30.10
N VAL A 499 -2.52 -14.72 30.55
CA VAL A 499 -1.99 -15.79 29.70
C VAL A 499 -2.76 -17.08 29.96
N ARG A 500 -3.14 -17.75 28.89
CA ARG A 500 -3.96 -18.97 28.95
C ARG A 500 -3.45 -20.02 27.98
N THR A 501 -3.33 -21.25 28.45
CA THR A 501 -2.97 -22.43 27.68
C THR A 501 -4.17 -23.37 27.62
N GLU A 502 -4.60 -23.70 26.41
CA GLU A 502 -5.65 -24.67 26.14
C GLU A 502 -5.03 -25.95 25.59
N SER A 503 -5.44 -27.09 26.15
CA SER A 503 -5.00 -28.42 25.73
C SER A 503 -6.16 -29.16 25.06
N PHE A 504 -5.86 -29.79 23.92
CA PHE A 504 -6.81 -30.55 23.13
C PHE A 504 -6.41 -32.04 23.16
N PRO A 505 -6.80 -32.79 24.22
CA PRO A 505 -6.36 -34.17 24.41
C PRO A 505 -6.88 -35.11 23.32
N ARG A 506 -6.03 -36.06 22.90
CA ARG A 506 -6.44 -37.17 22.03
C ARG A 506 -7.14 -38.25 22.87
N PRO A 507 -8.10 -39.00 22.31
CA PRO A 507 -8.82 -40.07 23.03
C PRO A 507 -7.93 -41.17 23.66
N SER A 508 -6.64 -41.23 23.26
CA SER A 508 -5.66 -42.22 23.73
C SER A 508 -4.68 -41.69 24.80
N GLU A 509 -4.79 -40.44 25.25
CA GLU A 509 -3.81 -39.82 26.15
C GLU A 509 -4.42 -39.38 27.50
N ASP A 510 -4.36 -40.26 28.51
CA ASP A 510 -4.77 -39.96 29.90
C ASP A 510 -3.83 -38.96 30.63
N SER A 511 -2.69 -38.58 30.03
CA SER A 511 -1.63 -37.78 30.66
C SER A 511 -1.52 -36.32 30.18
N ALA A 512 -2.50 -35.81 29.44
CA ALA A 512 -2.47 -34.44 28.89
C ALA A 512 -2.52 -33.35 29.97
N ASP A 513 -3.07 -33.67 31.14
CA ASP A 513 -3.33 -32.71 32.22
C ASP A 513 -2.06 -32.13 32.84
N SER A 514 -1.04 -32.95 33.11
CA SER A 514 0.23 -32.50 33.68
C SER A 514 1.05 -31.62 32.71
N ARG A 515 0.86 -31.78 31.39
CA ARG A 515 1.70 -31.14 30.37
C ARG A 515 1.34 -29.67 30.13
N ALA A 516 0.05 -29.33 30.08
CA ALA A 516 -0.39 -27.94 29.91
C ALA A 516 -0.03 -27.08 31.14
N ASP A 517 -0.20 -27.63 32.33
CA ASP A 517 0.17 -26.97 33.60
C ASP A 517 1.69 -26.77 33.68
N ALA A 518 2.49 -27.75 33.25
CA ALA A 518 3.95 -27.62 33.19
C ALA A 518 4.43 -26.54 32.20
N LEU A 519 3.87 -26.51 30.99
CA LEU A 519 4.21 -25.48 30.00
C LEU A 519 3.80 -24.08 30.47
N SER A 520 2.61 -23.96 31.05
CA SER A 520 2.10 -22.72 31.66
C SER A 520 3.03 -22.24 32.78
N GLY A 521 3.52 -23.14 33.64
CA GLY A 521 4.51 -22.84 34.69
C GLY A 521 5.87 -22.38 34.14
N HIS A 522 6.39 -23.02 33.09
CA HIS A 522 7.62 -22.58 32.42
C HIS A 522 7.46 -21.20 31.79
N LEU A 523 6.33 -20.95 31.12
CA LEU A 523 6.04 -19.66 30.50
C LEU A 523 5.93 -18.56 31.54
N ARG A 524 5.22 -18.80 32.66
CA ARG A 524 5.15 -17.86 33.78
C ARG A 524 6.56 -17.50 34.28
N THR A 525 7.39 -18.51 34.56
CA THR A 525 8.76 -18.32 35.05
C THR A 525 9.61 -17.50 34.07
N VAL A 526 9.49 -17.75 32.76
CA VAL A 526 10.23 -17.00 31.73
C VAL A 526 9.76 -15.53 31.68
N LEU A 527 8.44 -15.29 31.73
CA LEU A 527 7.87 -13.94 31.68
C LEU A 527 8.19 -13.14 32.95
N GLU A 528 8.07 -13.73 34.14
CA GLU A 528 8.46 -13.10 35.42
C GLU A 528 9.95 -12.74 35.43
N ALA A 529 10.81 -13.64 34.94
CA ALA A 529 12.25 -13.36 34.85
C ALA A 529 12.60 -12.31 33.77
N LEU A 530 11.83 -12.22 32.68
CA LEU A 530 11.95 -11.14 31.69
C LEU A 530 11.53 -9.79 32.29
N ALA A 531 10.46 -9.78 33.08
CA ALA A 531 9.97 -8.59 33.77
C ALA A 531 10.95 -8.11 34.86
N ALA A 532 11.39 -9.02 35.75
CA ALA A 532 12.35 -8.72 36.82
C ALA A 532 13.73 -8.31 36.29
N GLY A 533 14.18 -8.89 35.17
CA GLY A 533 15.40 -8.47 34.47
C GLY A 533 15.28 -7.08 33.81
N GLY A 534 14.08 -6.51 33.75
CA GLY A 534 13.81 -5.14 33.32
C GLY A 534 13.96 -4.09 34.42
N GLU A 535 13.92 -4.48 35.70
CA GLU A 535 13.92 -3.55 36.86
C GLU A 535 15.30 -2.95 37.19
N SER A 536 16.38 -3.40 36.55
CA SER A 536 17.70 -2.74 36.67
C SER A 536 17.83 -1.47 35.83
N GLY A 537 16.73 -0.92 35.32
CA GLY A 537 16.66 0.42 34.78
C GLY A 537 15.37 1.07 35.21
N THR A 538 15.46 2.22 35.89
CA THR A 538 14.42 3.27 35.89
C THR A 538 13.60 3.24 34.61
N PRO A 539 12.27 3.47 34.61
CA PRO A 539 11.48 3.56 33.39
C PRO A 539 12.16 4.59 32.49
N VAL A 540 12.89 4.10 31.49
CA VAL A 540 13.69 4.97 30.67
C VAL A 540 12.70 5.55 29.67
N PRO A 541 12.49 6.87 29.62
CA PRO A 541 11.82 7.46 28.47
C PRO A 541 12.63 7.07 27.24
N PHE A 542 12.08 6.22 26.36
CA PHE A 542 12.69 5.78 25.09
C PHE A 542 14.24 5.71 25.13
N ALA A 543 14.82 4.61 25.60
CA ALA A 543 16.27 4.46 25.82
C ALA A 543 17.11 4.16 24.56
N GLY A 544 16.66 4.51 23.36
CA GLY A 544 17.61 4.81 22.29
C GLY A 544 18.02 6.26 22.48
N PRO A 545 19.28 6.69 22.29
CA PRO A 545 19.59 8.12 22.24
C PRO A 545 18.73 8.75 21.16
N ALA A 546 17.65 9.43 21.58
CA ALA A 546 16.75 10.12 20.70
C ALA A 546 17.36 11.49 20.39
N ILE A 547 17.61 11.74 19.11
CA ILE A 547 18.14 13.02 18.64
C ILE A 547 17.02 13.79 17.96
N SER A 548 17.08 15.12 18.00
CA SER A 548 16.12 15.93 17.26
C SER A 548 16.26 15.68 15.78
N ALA A 549 15.14 15.41 15.10
CA ALA A 549 15.13 15.40 13.65
C ALA A 549 15.55 16.79 13.16
N THR A 550 16.40 16.86 12.14
CA THR A 550 16.81 18.16 11.60
C THR A 550 15.62 18.86 10.93
N PRO A 551 15.58 20.21 10.85
CA PRO A 551 14.52 20.92 10.14
C PRO A 551 14.30 20.41 8.72
N ARG A 552 15.38 20.02 8.06
CA ARG A 552 15.34 19.48 6.70
C ARG A 552 14.67 18.11 6.61
N GLN A 553 14.96 17.22 7.55
CA GLN A 553 14.29 15.91 7.58
C GLN A 553 12.79 16.07 7.80
N ARG A 554 12.39 16.98 8.72
CA ARG A 554 10.98 17.32 8.91
C ARG A 554 10.32 17.87 7.64
N GLU A 555 11.01 18.72 6.88
CA GLU A 555 10.51 19.24 5.60
C GLU A 555 10.30 18.13 4.56
N LEU A 556 11.27 17.22 4.40
CA LEU A 556 11.16 16.10 3.46
C LEU A 556 10.03 15.13 3.85
N LEU A 557 9.82 14.91 5.14
CA LEU A 557 8.77 14.05 5.67
C LEU A 557 7.38 14.66 5.50
N ALA A 558 7.21 15.94 5.84
CA ALA A 558 5.93 16.64 5.66
C ALA A 558 5.45 16.53 4.19
N ARG A 559 6.36 16.72 3.24
CA ARG A 559 6.05 16.56 1.80
C ARG A 559 5.72 15.12 1.39
N SER A 560 6.31 14.13 2.07
CA SER A 560 6.01 12.72 1.81
C SER A 560 4.60 12.34 2.29
N LEU A 561 4.11 12.97 3.37
CA LEU A 561 2.78 12.74 3.94
C LEU A 561 1.65 13.39 3.14
N ASP A 562 1.92 14.47 2.40
CA ASP A 562 0.92 15.13 1.55
C ASP A 562 0.42 14.25 0.39
N ARG A 563 1.20 13.23 -0.02
CA ARG A 563 0.89 12.32 -1.13
C ARG A 563 1.36 10.87 -0.86
N PRO A 564 0.72 10.14 0.06
CA PRO A 564 1.10 8.76 0.37
C PRO A 564 0.91 7.84 -0.84
N GLY A 565 1.83 6.88 -1.03
CA GLY A 565 1.76 5.86 -2.08
C GLY A 565 2.24 6.28 -3.48
N ALA A 566 2.56 7.56 -3.71
CA ALA A 566 3.10 8.04 -4.99
C ALA A 566 4.63 7.84 -5.15
N GLY A 567 5.28 7.19 -4.17
CA GLY A 567 6.72 6.96 -4.20
C GLY A 567 7.57 8.22 -4.10
N HIS A 568 6.98 9.34 -3.64
CA HIS A 568 7.72 10.58 -3.39
C HIS A 568 8.76 10.39 -2.29
N HIS A 569 9.93 11.02 -2.45
CA HIS A 569 11.06 10.90 -1.53
C HIS A 569 11.61 9.48 -1.32
N VAL A 570 11.21 8.52 -2.16
CA VAL A 570 11.81 7.19 -2.27
C VAL A 570 12.73 7.19 -3.48
N GLU A 571 14.03 7.04 -3.24
CA GLU A 571 15.04 7.03 -4.29
C GLU A 571 15.52 5.60 -4.53
N GLN A 572 15.98 5.34 -5.75
CA GLN A 572 16.52 4.04 -6.12
C GLN A 572 17.84 4.17 -6.86
N LEU A 573 18.76 3.28 -6.52
CA LEU A 573 20.07 3.13 -7.11
C LEU A 573 20.23 1.69 -7.57
N HIS A 574 20.71 1.45 -8.78
CA HIS A 574 20.98 0.09 -9.25
C HIS A 574 22.32 -0.05 -9.95
N TRP A 575 22.88 -1.25 -9.93
CA TRP A 575 24.07 -1.62 -10.70
C TRP A 575 24.00 -3.09 -11.10
N THR A 576 24.91 -3.48 -12.00
CA THR A 576 25.01 -4.88 -12.43
C THR A 576 26.15 -5.56 -11.72
N TRP A 577 25.87 -6.73 -11.14
CA TRP A 577 26.84 -7.67 -10.61
C TRP A 577 27.13 -8.75 -11.66
N HIS A 578 28.40 -8.95 -11.99
CA HIS A 578 28.84 -9.99 -12.90
C HIS A 578 29.72 -11.01 -12.15
N GLY A 579 29.47 -12.29 -12.37
CA GLY A 579 30.19 -13.38 -11.72
C GLY A 579 29.40 -13.98 -10.55
N PRO A 580 30.02 -14.87 -9.75
CA PRO A 580 29.31 -15.60 -8.71
C PRO A 580 28.76 -14.65 -7.64
N LEU A 581 27.48 -14.82 -7.29
CA LEU A 581 26.84 -14.13 -6.17
C LEU A 581 26.45 -15.16 -5.12
N VAL A 582 27.29 -15.30 -4.10
CA VAL A 582 27.00 -16.13 -2.92
C VAL A 582 26.01 -15.38 -2.02
N HIS A 583 24.75 -15.82 -2.01
CA HIS A 583 23.65 -15.14 -1.33
C HIS A 583 23.90 -14.98 0.18
N GLU A 584 24.38 -16.01 0.86
CA GLU A 584 24.66 -15.96 2.30
C GLU A 584 25.73 -14.91 2.65
N ARG A 585 26.84 -14.88 1.89
CA ARG A 585 27.90 -13.89 2.05
C ARG A 585 27.41 -12.47 1.76
N PHE A 586 26.57 -12.32 0.73
CA PHE A 586 25.95 -11.04 0.39
C PHE A 586 25.03 -10.54 1.52
N THR A 587 24.20 -11.42 2.07
CA THR A 587 23.29 -11.12 3.17
C THR A 587 24.05 -10.81 4.46
N ALA A 588 25.06 -11.59 4.80
CA ALA A 588 25.92 -11.34 5.97
C ALA A 588 26.65 -10.00 5.87
N ALA A 589 27.18 -9.64 4.69
CA ALA A 589 27.84 -8.37 4.47
C ALA A 589 26.91 -7.17 4.67
N TRP A 590 25.69 -7.20 4.11
CA TRP A 590 24.71 -6.14 4.34
C TRP A 590 24.24 -6.09 5.79
N GLN A 591 24.04 -7.25 6.44
CA GLN A 591 23.68 -7.27 7.85
C GLN A 591 24.77 -6.64 8.73
N ALA A 592 26.04 -6.89 8.44
CA ALA A 592 27.16 -6.23 9.12
C ALA A 592 27.14 -4.71 8.94
N VAL A 593 26.77 -4.20 7.75
CA VAL A 593 26.58 -2.77 7.53
C VAL A 593 25.43 -2.23 8.37
N PHE A 594 24.29 -2.92 8.43
CA PHE A 594 23.15 -2.53 9.26
C PHE A 594 23.48 -2.51 10.76
N ASP A 595 24.29 -3.46 11.23
CA ASP A 595 24.67 -3.54 12.64
C ASP A 595 25.60 -2.38 13.04
N ASN A 596 26.55 -2.01 12.17
CA ASN A 596 27.51 -0.93 12.46
C ASN A 596 26.95 0.48 12.22
N GLU A 597 26.14 0.67 11.17
CA GLU A 597 25.73 2.00 10.74
C GLU A 597 24.46 2.47 11.46
N ALA A 598 24.60 3.40 12.40
CA ALA A 598 23.49 3.92 13.21
C ALA A 598 22.34 4.48 12.35
N LEU A 599 22.65 5.02 11.17
CA LEU A 599 21.66 5.51 10.22
C LEU A 599 20.66 4.43 9.79
N LEU A 600 21.10 3.20 9.57
CA LEU A 600 20.22 2.11 9.11
C LEU A 600 19.35 1.56 10.25
N ARG A 601 19.75 1.82 11.49
CA ARG A 601 18.99 1.54 12.71
C ARG A 601 18.14 2.74 13.18
N ALA A 602 18.15 3.83 12.44
CA ALA A 602 17.37 5.02 12.76
C ALA A 602 15.92 4.85 12.30
N ALA A 603 14.98 5.28 13.14
CA ALA A 603 13.57 5.42 12.83
C ALA A 603 13.06 6.77 13.35
N LEU A 604 12.01 7.32 12.75
CA LEU A 604 11.36 8.53 13.23
C LEU A 604 10.26 8.18 14.24
N ASP A 605 10.17 8.98 15.29
CA ASP A 605 9.02 8.90 16.17
C ASP A 605 7.73 9.32 15.45
N ARG A 606 6.57 8.95 16.00
CA ARG A 606 5.27 9.29 15.38
C ARG A 606 5.01 10.79 15.30
N SER A 607 5.70 11.59 16.11
CA SER A 607 5.62 13.05 16.05
C SER A 607 6.45 13.65 14.92
N HIS A 608 7.33 12.85 14.28
CA HIS A 608 8.33 13.27 13.29
C HIS A 608 9.37 14.27 13.83
N ALA A 609 9.38 14.54 15.13
CA ALA A 609 10.26 15.51 15.75
C ALA A 609 11.59 14.89 16.19
N ARG A 610 11.64 13.56 16.37
CA ARG A 610 12.80 12.86 16.91
C ARG A 610 13.18 11.66 16.06
N ILE A 611 14.48 11.39 16.01
CA ILE A 611 15.06 10.17 15.44
C ILE A 611 15.45 9.28 16.60
N VAL A 612 14.89 8.08 16.62
CA VAL A 612 15.16 7.02 17.58
C VAL A 612 16.16 6.06 16.96
N LEU A 613 17.26 5.80 17.67
CA LEU A 613 18.28 4.84 17.25
C LEU A 613 18.01 3.48 17.91
N HIS A 614 17.69 2.48 17.09
CA HIS A 614 17.45 1.12 17.55
C HIS A 614 18.76 0.37 17.80
N GLY A 615 18.76 -0.58 18.74
CA GLY A 615 19.93 -1.42 19.01
C GLY A 615 20.29 -2.36 17.84
N ARG A 616 19.31 -2.72 17.00
CA ARG A 616 19.49 -3.60 15.84
C ARG A 616 18.48 -3.27 14.74
N ALA A 617 18.83 -3.55 13.50
CA ALA A 617 17.93 -3.56 12.35
C ALA A 617 18.32 -4.71 11.42
N THR A 618 17.35 -5.33 10.77
CA THR A 618 17.59 -6.45 9.84
C THR A 618 17.58 -5.92 8.41
N ALA A 619 18.58 -6.31 7.61
CA ALA A 619 18.60 -5.97 6.18
C ALA A 619 17.50 -6.75 5.44
N GLU A 620 16.55 -6.04 4.81
CA GLU A 620 15.58 -6.67 3.92
C GLU A 620 16.21 -6.91 2.54
N ILE A 621 16.42 -8.18 2.19
CA ILE A 621 16.99 -8.60 0.91
C ILE A 621 16.02 -9.53 0.20
N LEU A 622 15.51 -9.08 -0.94
CA LEU A 622 14.62 -9.88 -1.80
C LEU A 622 15.40 -10.34 -3.04
N ARG A 623 15.12 -11.56 -3.52
CA ARG A 623 15.65 -12.06 -4.80
C ARG A 623 14.48 -12.42 -5.73
N LEU A 624 14.46 -11.82 -6.91
CA LEU A 624 13.40 -11.95 -7.91
C LEU A 624 14.00 -12.33 -9.26
N SER A 625 13.23 -13.03 -10.08
CA SER A 625 13.59 -13.40 -11.45
C SER A 625 12.80 -12.60 -12.48
N HIS A 626 13.34 -12.44 -13.68
CA HIS A 626 12.62 -11.86 -14.83
C HIS A 626 11.30 -12.57 -15.18
N THR A 627 11.12 -13.83 -14.76
CA THR A 627 9.87 -14.59 -14.89
C THR A 627 8.75 -14.02 -14.04
N ASP A 628 9.09 -13.33 -12.95
CA ASP A 628 8.13 -12.87 -11.94
C ASP A 628 7.65 -11.45 -12.26
N VAL A 629 8.53 -10.60 -12.79
CA VAL A 629 8.25 -9.20 -13.10
C VAL A 629 9.27 -8.62 -14.08
N SER A 630 8.85 -7.71 -14.96
CA SER A 630 9.77 -6.97 -15.84
C SER A 630 10.50 -5.86 -15.06
N TRP A 631 11.74 -5.54 -15.46
CA TRP A 631 12.55 -4.53 -14.77
C TRP A 631 11.85 -3.16 -14.59
N PRO A 632 11.21 -2.55 -15.61
CA PRO A 632 10.50 -1.28 -15.42
C PRO A 632 9.35 -1.38 -14.41
N ARG A 633 8.58 -2.48 -14.45
CA ARG A 633 7.50 -2.72 -13.49
C ARG A 633 8.02 -2.97 -12.09
N LEU A 634 9.17 -3.63 -11.94
CA LEU A 634 9.83 -3.83 -10.65
C LEU A 634 10.23 -2.49 -10.03
N LEU A 635 10.89 -1.61 -10.79
CA LEU A 635 11.28 -0.28 -10.31
C LEU A 635 10.08 0.51 -9.79
N GLU A 636 8.98 0.54 -10.56
CA GLU A 636 7.76 1.25 -10.18
C GLU A 636 7.08 0.61 -8.97
N ARG A 637 6.84 -0.72 -9.00
CA ARG A 637 6.21 -1.45 -7.89
C ARG A 637 6.99 -1.31 -6.59
N ASP A 638 8.32 -1.44 -6.65
CA ASP A 638 9.19 -1.34 -5.49
C ASP A 638 9.20 0.10 -4.92
N ARG A 639 9.17 1.12 -5.80
CA ARG A 639 9.07 2.53 -5.37
C ARG A 639 7.71 2.83 -4.72
N CYS A 640 6.61 2.39 -5.33
CA CYS A 640 5.25 2.59 -4.81
C CYS A 640 4.99 1.81 -3.52
N ARG A 641 5.71 0.70 -3.28
CA ARG A 641 5.70 0.02 -1.97
C ARG A 641 6.16 0.93 -0.83
N GLY A 642 7.05 1.87 -1.13
CA GLY A 642 7.60 2.82 -0.15
C GLY A 642 8.50 2.18 0.90
N ILE A 643 8.91 3.01 1.85
CA ILE A 643 9.64 2.66 3.07
C ILE A 643 8.99 3.43 4.21
N ASP A 644 8.61 2.72 5.28
CA ASP A 644 8.01 3.33 6.46
C ASP A 644 9.10 4.04 7.28
N PRO A 645 9.10 5.39 7.38
CA PRO A 645 10.10 6.12 8.14
C PRO A 645 10.01 5.89 9.65
N HIS A 646 8.93 5.28 10.16
CA HIS A 646 8.73 4.98 11.58
C HIS A 646 9.29 3.63 12.03
N ARG A 647 9.88 2.87 11.11
CA ARG A 647 10.55 1.59 11.41
C ARG A 647 12.03 1.67 11.03
N PRO A 648 12.92 1.00 11.78
CA PRO A 648 14.32 0.91 11.39
C PRO A 648 14.45 0.15 10.06
N GLY A 649 15.52 0.41 9.30
CA GLY A 649 15.70 -0.13 7.96
C GLY A 649 15.28 0.86 6.86
N ALA A 650 15.93 2.03 6.83
CA ALA A 650 15.68 3.09 5.85
C ALA A 650 16.10 2.74 4.40
N LEU A 651 16.55 1.51 4.17
CA LEU A 651 17.09 0.99 2.92
C LEU A 651 16.69 -0.48 2.73
N ARG A 652 16.24 -0.83 1.53
CA ARG A 652 15.88 -2.19 1.10
C ARG A 652 16.73 -2.59 -0.10
N ILE A 653 17.05 -3.88 -0.19
CA ILE A 653 17.85 -4.46 -1.28
C ILE A 653 17.03 -5.48 -2.06
N THR A 654 17.04 -5.38 -3.39
CA THR A 654 16.43 -6.35 -4.30
C THR A 654 17.46 -6.84 -5.31
N LEU A 655 17.70 -8.14 -5.33
CA LEU A 655 18.49 -8.86 -6.32
C LEU A 655 17.57 -9.30 -7.46
N PHE A 656 17.87 -8.89 -8.68
CA PHE A 656 17.09 -9.22 -9.87
C PHE A 656 17.94 -10.00 -10.86
N ASP A 657 17.63 -11.29 -11.04
CA ASP A 657 18.32 -12.16 -11.99
C ASP A 657 17.76 -11.92 -13.40
N ASP A 658 18.58 -11.29 -14.24
CA ASP A 658 18.20 -10.86 -15.58
C ASP A 658 18.28 -12.03 -16.58
N ARG A 659 17.53 -11.94 -17.68
CA ARG A 659 17.61 -12.95 -18.75
C ARG A 659 18.94 -12.73 -19.51
N PRO A 660 19.77 -13.76 -19.76
CA PRO A 660 21.01 -13.57 -20.50
C PRO A 660 20.69 -13.08 -21.91
N ALA A 661 21.07 -11.84 -22.21
CA ALA A 661 20.66 -11.16 -23.44
C ALA A 661 21.18 -11.84 -24.72
N ASN A 662 22.24 -12.67 -24.65
CA ASN A 662 22.92 -13.23 -25.81
C ASN A 662 23.56 -14.62 -25.56
N GLY A 663 22.91 -15.53 -24.84
CA GLY A 663 23.41 -16.93 -24.70
C GLY A 663 24.83 -17.09 -24.12
N GLY A 664 25.41 -16.05 -23.53
CA GLY A 664 26.72 -16.06 -22.89
C GLY A 664 26.61 -16.46 -21.42
N ALA A 665 27.48 -17.39 -21.01
CA ALA A 665 27.46 -18.12 -19.74
C ALA A 665 27.91 -17.34 -18.49
N VAL A 666 27.67 -16.02 -18.40
CA VAL A 666 28.02 -15.26 -17.18
C VAL A 666 26.76 -14.92 -16.41
N ASP A 667 26.66 -15.40 -15.17
CA ASP A 667 25.62 -15.01 -14.23
C ASP A 667 25.64 -13.48 -14.03
N THR A 668 24.53 -12.83 -14.39
CA THR A 668 24.35 -11.39 -14.21
C THR A 668 23.14 -11.11 -13.35
N THR A 669 23.37 -10.47 -12.20
CA THR A 669 22.31 -10.04 -11.29
C THR A 669 22.32 -8.52 -11.23
N ARG A 670 21.17 -7.89 -11.46
CA ARG A 670 21.00 -6.45 -11.19
C ARG A 670 20.68 -6.29 -9.71
N VAL A 671 21.43 -5.45 -9.01
CA VAL A 671 21.16 -5.11 -7.61
C VAL A 671 20.45 -3.77 -7.59
N LEU A 672 19.30 -3.71 -6.93
CA LEU A 672 18.49 -2.52 -6.70
C LEU A 672 18.53 -2.17 -5.22
N LEU A 673 18.93 -0.96 -4.89
CA LEU A 673 18.76 -0.35 -3.58
C LEU A 673 17.62 0.66 -3.65
N THR A 674 16.70 0.56 -2.70
CA THR A 674 15.61 1.52 -2.53
C THR A 674 15.70 2.10 -1.13
N TYR A 675 15.64 3.42 -1.00
CA TYR A 675 15.87 4.10 0.28
C TYR A 675 15.02 5.35 0.43
N HIS A 676 14.74 5.73 1.68
CA HIS A 676 13.95 6.92 2.00
C HIS A 676 14.86 8.15 2.11
N HIS A 677 14.68 9.14 1.23
CA HIS A 677 15.58 10.30 1.09
C HIS A 677 15.62 11.21 2.33
N ALA A 678 14.59 11.18 3.18
CA ALA A 678 14.62 11.90 4.46
C ALA A 678 15.57 11.28 5.50
N LEU A 679 16.00 10.03 5.30
CA LEU A 679 16.94 9.36 6.19
C LEU A 679 18.28 9.16 5.50
N VAL A 680 18.29 8.75 4.23
CA VAL A 680 19.52 8.41 3.50
C VAL A 680 19.67 9.31 2.27
N ASP A 681 20.79 10.02 2.13
CA ASP A 681 21.13 10.76 0.91
C ASP A 681 21.98 9.94 -0.07
N SER A 682 22.11 10.41 -1.31
CA SER A 682 22.86 9.70 -2.37
C SER A 682 24.33 9.45 -2.01
N ARG A 683 24.96 10.39 -1.30
CA ARG A 683 26.34 10.26 -0.81
C ARG A 683 26.45 9.17 0.25
N SER A 684 25.47 9.07 1.15
CA SER A 684 25.38 8.03 2.16
C SER A 684 25.29 6.65 1.51
N VAL A 685 24.48 6.49 0.46
CA VAL A 685 24.40 5.20 -0.25
C VAL A 685 25.76 4.79 -0.82
N GLN A 686 26.55 5.73 -1.35
CA GLN A 686 27.90 5.44 -1.84
C GLN A 686 28.86 5.02 -0.71
N LEU A 687 28.76 5.65 0.46
CA LEU A 687 29.53 5.26 1.66
C LEU A 687 29.13 3.86 2.15
N LEU A 688 27.82 3.60 2.26
CA LEU A 688 27.27 2.31 2.66
C LEU A 688 27.66 1.19 1.68
N LEU A 689 27.68 1.47 0.38
CA LEU A 689 28.16 0.52 -0.63
C LEU A 689 29.64 0.17 -0.46
N ARG A 690 30.48 1.16 -0.14
CA ARG A 690 31.91 0.91 0.13
C ARG A 690 32.10 0.03 1.36
N GLU A 691 31.35 0.27 2.43
CA GLU A 691 31.38 -0.59 3.63
C GLU A 691 30.82 -1.99 3.34
N PHE A 692 29.78 -2.10 2.52
CA PHE A 692 29.27 -3.38 2.04
C PHE A 692 30.34 -4.18 1.29
N TYR A 693 31.08 -3.57 0.36
CA TYR A 693 32.14 -4.29 -0.38
C TYR A 693 33.30 -4.72 0.52
N ARG A 694 33.65 -3.92 1.54
CA ARG A 694 34.63 -4.31 2.56
C ARG A 694 34.14 -5.52 3.35
N ALA A 695 32.95 -5.43 3.92
CA ALA A 695 32.35 -6.52 4.68
C ALA A 695 32.16 -7.78 3.81
N TYR A 696 31.85 -7.62 2.52
CA TYR A 696 31.76 -8.72 1.58
C TYR A 696 33.12 -9.41 1.43
N LEU A 697 34.20 -8.67 1.17
CA LEU A 697 35.53 -9.25 1.01
C LEU A 697 36.07 -9.89 2.29
N ASP A 698 35.65 -9.41 3.47
CA ASP A 698 36.04 -9.92 4.79
C ASP A 698 35.06 -10.97 5.38
N ASP A 699 34.28 -11.66 4.53
CA ASP A 699 33.32 -12.73 4.91
C ASP A 699 32.28 -12.32 5.97
N GLY A 700 31.71 -11.12 5.80
CA GLY A 700 30.70 -10.56 6.70
C GLY A 700 31.29 -9.96 7.98
N ARG A 701 32.62 -9.96 8.13
CA ARG A 701 33.29 -9.26 9.23
C ARG A 701 33.50 -7.81 8.85
N SER A 702 33.27 -6.94 9.81
CA SER A 702 33.63 -5.53 9.71
C SER A 702 34.98 -5.38 10.38
N SER A 703 35.96 -4.82 9.67
CA SER A 703 37.21 -4.38 10.30
C SER A 703 36.87 -3.23 11.26
N GLY A 704 36.66 -3.55 12.54
CA GLY A 704 36.51 -2.53 13.59
C GLY A 704 37.71 -1.59 13.55
N GLY A 705 37.44 -0.30 13.32
CA GLY A 705 38.43 0.76 13.27
C GLY A 705 38.07 1.89 14.23
N GLU A 706 38.87 2.97 14.19
CA GLU A 706 38.65 4.21 14.94
C GLU A 706 37.19 4.70 14.84
N ARG A 707 36.68 5.26 15.94
CA ARG A 707 35.32 5.82 16.03
C ARG A 707 35.15 6.91 14.96
N ARG A 708 34.28 6.66 13.97
CA ARG A 708 33.80 7.67 13.02
C ARG A 708 32.62 8.44 13.63
N PRO A 709 32.40 9.72 13.26
CA PRO A 709 31.22 10.45 13.71
C PRO A 709 29.95 9.74 13.23
N ASP A 710 28.89 9.80 14.03
CA ASP A 710 27.56 9.31 13.66
C ASP A 710 26.48 10.42 13.71
N LEU A 711 25.22 10.06 13.49
CA LEU A 711 24.09 11.01 13.50
C LEU A 711 23.99 11.82 14.80
N ARG A 712 24.43 11.27 15.94
CA ARG A 712 24.41 11.94 17.24
C ARG A 712 25.46 13.04 17.30
N ASP A 713 26.66 12.76 16.79
CA ASP A 713 27.74 13.74 16.72
C ASP A 713 27.34 14.92 15.82
N TYR A 714 26.71 14.64 14.67
CA TYR A 714 26.17 15.70 13.81
C TYR A 714 25.03 16.49 14.46
N ALA A 715 24.08 15.82 15.14
CA ALA A 715 22.99 16.50 15.83
C ALA A 715 23.49 17.39 16.98
N HIS A 716 24.52 16.94 17.71
CA HIS A 716 25.16 17.72 18.76
C HIS A 716 25.92 18.92 18.20
N TRP A 717 26.66 18.73 17.11
CA TRP A 717 27.33 19.82 16.41
C TRP A 717 26.33 20.87 15.91
N LEU A 718 25.21 20.43 15.31
CA LEU A 718 24.19 21.30 14.75
C LEU A 718 23.49 22.15 15.83
N SER A 719 23.23 21.57 17.01
CA SER A 719 22.59 22.31 18.10
C SER A 719 23.49 23.38 18.73
N GLY A 720 24.81 23.27 18.57
CA GLY A 720 25.78 24.24 19.04
C GLY A 720 26.06 25.42 18.09
N GLN A 721 25.46 25.47 16.90
CA GLN A 721 25.76 26.51 15.91
C GLN A 721 25.13 27.87 16.25
N ASP A 722 25.88 28.96 16.03
CA ASP A 722 25.31 30.31 16.07
C ASP A 722 24.62 30.64 14.73
N HIS A 723 23.32 30.88 14.78
CA HIS A 723 22.51 31.23 13.61
C HIS A 723 22.68 32.70 13.19
N SER A 724 23.32 33.56 13.97
CA SER A 724 23.37 35.01 13.72
C SER A 724 24.12 35.38 12.42
N PRO A 725 25.34 34.85 12.15
CA PRO A 725 26.03 35.13 10.88
C PRO A 725 25.27 34.58 9.67
N ALA A 726 24.71 33.38 9.80
CA ALA A 726 23.90 32.75 8.78
C ALA A 726 22.65 33.59 8.45
N ARG A 727 21.95 34.08 9.47
CA ARG A 727 20.78 34.96 9.31
C ARG A 727 21.14 36.28 8.63
N GLN A 728 22.27 36.90 8.98
CA GLN A 728 22.73 38.13 8.36
C GLN A 728 23.12 37.92 6.89
N PHE A 729 23.73 36.79 6.56
CA PHE A 729 24.04 36.42 5.19
C PHE A 729 22.76 36.15 4.39
N TRP A 730 21.89 35.25 4.84
CA TRP A 730 20.71 34.80 4.10
C TRP A 730 19.61 35.85 3.99
N SER A 731 19.51 36.83 4.89
CA SER A 731 18.62 37.99 4.70
C SER A 731 18.98 38.80 3.44
N ARG A 732 20.26 38.77 3.03
CA ARG A 732 20.78 39.43 1.83
C ARG A 732 20.99 38.51 0.64
N ALA A 733 21.26 37.22 0.86
CA ALA A 733 21.58 36.28 -0.23
C ALA A 733 20.39 35.39 -0.63
N GLY A 734 19.36 35.26 0.21
CA GLY A 734 18.23 34.36 0.04
C GLY A 734 17.21 34.85 -1.00
N TRP A 735 15.93 34.90 -0.64
CA TRP A 735 14.86 35.30 -1.55
C TRP A 735 15.03 36.73 -2.09
N ARG A 736 14.69 36.90 -3.38
CA ARG A 736 14.66 38.19 -4.06
C ARG A 736 13.37 38.33 -4.87
N PRO A 737 12.58 39.40 -4.65
CA PRO A 737 11.41 39.69 -5.48
C PRO A 737 11.79 39.80 -6.96
N GLY A 738 11.00 39.17 -7.83
CA GLY A 738 11.19 39.26 -9.29
C GLY A 738 12.41 38.50 -9.85
N ALA A 739 13.09 37.68 -9.05
CA ALA A 739 14.18 36.84 -9.55
C ALA A 739 13.67 35.83 -10.60
N ALA A 740 14.42 35.64 -11.68
CA ALA A 740 14.09 34.65 -12.70
C ALA A 740 14.40 33.23 -12.20
N LEU A 741 13.38 32.37 -12.17
CA LEU A 741 13.47 31.03 -11.57
C LEU A 741 13.48 29.87 -12.59
N HIS A 742 13.11 30.15 -13.84
CA HIS A 742 12.88 29.13 -14.86
C HIS A 742 13.57 29.47 -16.19
N PRO A 743 14.14 28.47 -16.90
CA PRO A 743 14.86 28.65 -18.18
C PRO A 743 13.91 28.68 -19.39
N ALA A 744 12.64 28.96 -19.16
CA ALA A 744 11.56 28.87 -20.14
C ALA A 744 10.54 29.97 -19.88
N ARG A 745 9.86 30.41 -20.95
CA ARG A 745 8.70 31.31 -20.84
C ARG A 745 7.47 30.53 -20.41
N VAL A 746 6.51 31.22 -19.82
CA VAL A 746 5.21 30.64 -19.51
C VAL A 746 4.56 30.15 -20.80
N GLY A 747 4.23 28.85 -20.83
CA GLY A 747 3.57 28.16 -21.91
C GLY A 747 2.19 27.63 -21.51
N ALA A 748 1.49 27.05 -22.48
CA ALA A 748 0.24 26.32 -22.23
C ALA A 748 0.49 25.05 -21.39
N PRO A 749 -0.52 24.52 -20.70
CA PRO A 749 -0.45 23.19 -20.09
C PRO A 749 0.01 22.15 -21.10
N THR A 750 0.90 21.24 -20.69
CA THR A 750 1.47 20.22 -21.60
C THR A 750 0.49 19.08 -21.87
N GLY A 751 -0.48 18.85 -20.97
CA GLY A 751 -1.38 17.68 -21.02
C GLY A 751 -0.70 16.33 -20.74
N LEU A 752 0.59 16.33 -20.38
CA LEU A 752 1.35 15.12 -20.07
C LEU A 752 1.42 14.90 -18.55
N THR A 753 1.72 13.67 -18.13
CA THR A 753 1.90 13.31 -16.72
C THR A 753 3.15 12.46 -16.51
N GLY A 754 3.59 12.41 -15.24
CA GLY A 754 4.74 11.61 -14.82
C GLY A 754 6.10 12.29 -15.02
N PRO A 755 7.19 11.65 -14.56
CA PRO A 755 8.53 12.17 -14.71
C PRO A 755 9.07 11.96 -16.14
N GLY A 756 9.82 12.94 -16.63
CA GLY A 756 10.59 12.88 -17.87
C GLY A 756 12.09 12.95 -17.58
N ARG A 757 12.89 12.32 -18.44
CA ARG A 757 14.36 12.32 -18.33
C ARG A 757 14.99 12.42 -19.71
N THR A 758 15.92 13.35 -19.89
CA THR A 758 16.72 13.48 -21.12
C THR A 758 18.19 13.74 -20.77
N SER A 759 19.13 13.29 -21.60
CA SER A 759 20.56 13.44 -21.31
C SER A 759 21.38 13.80 -22.55
N ARG A 760 22.47 14.53 -22.34
CA ARG A 760 23.49 14.85 -23.35
C ARG A 760 24.87 14.74 -22.71
N ARG A 761 25.89 14.54 -23.53
CA ARG A 761 27.27 14.40 -23.08
C ARG A 761 28.21 15.38 -23.79
N LEU A 762 29.17 15.92 -23.04
CA LEU A 762 30.41 16.45 -23.58
C LEU A 762 31.41 15.30 -23.58
N LEU A 763 32.00 15.01 -24.74
CA LEU A 763 33.01 13.96 -24.83
C LEU A 763 34.24 14.34 -24.01
N ARG A 764 35.01 13.35 -23.56
CA ARG A 764 36.23 13.54 -22.76
C ARG A 764 37.12 14.70 -23.23
N PRO A 765 37.42 14.91 -24.53
CA PRO A 765 38.22 16.06 -24.97
C PRO A 765 37.56 17.42 -24.69
N GLU A 766 36.24 17.51 -24.84
CA GLU A 766 35.47 18.71 -24.54
C GLU A 766 35.40 18.95 -23.02
N ALA A 767 35.21 17.90 -22.23
CA ALA A 767 35.17 17.97 -20.77
C ALA A 767 36.52 18.40 -20.19
N VAL A 768 37.63 17.85 -20.68
CA VAL A 768 39.00 18.27 -20.31
C VAL A 768 39.26 19.72 -20.68
N ARG A 769 38.79 20.16 -21.84
CA ARG A 769 38.91 21.57 -22.24
C ARG A 769 38.11 22.48 -21.30
N LEU A 770 36.90 22.09 -20.93
CA LEU A 770 36.08 22.82 -19.95
C LEU A 770 36.80 22.93 -18.61
N ALA A 771 37.34 21.82 -18.08
CA ALA A 771 38.09 21.79 -16.83
C ALA A 771 39.32 22.72 -16.87
N ARG A 772 40.12 22.67 -17.94
CA ARG A 772 41.29 23.55 -18.12
C ARG A 772 40.90 25.02 -18.22
N TRP A 773 39.82 25.32 -18.93
CA TRP A 773 39.32 26.69 -19.07
C TRP A 773 38.80 27.23 -17.73
N ALA A 774 38.02 26.43 -16.99
CA ALA A 774 37.58 26.77 -15.63
C ALA A 774 38.78 27.08 -14.72
N ALA A 775 39.80 26.22 -14.74
CA ALA A 775 41.02 26.39 -13.96
C ALA A 775 41.78 27.68 -14.31
N SER A 776 41.84 28.07 -15.59
CA SER A 776 42.50 29.32 -16.02
C SER A 776 41.86 30.59 -15.46
N TRP A 777 40.58 30.51 -15.07
CA TRP A 777 39.84 31.59 -14.42
C TRP A 777 39.75 31.42 -12.89
N GLY A 778 40.40 30.41 -12.31
CA GLY A 778 40.34 30.11 -10.89
C GLY A 778 38.94 29.72 -10.41
N VAL A 779 38.16 29.06 -11.27
CA VAL A 779 36.81 28.56 -10.96
C VAL A 779 36.71 27.05 -11.23
N THR A 780 35.65 26.43 -10.74
CA THR A 780 35.38 24.99 -10.93
C THR A 780 34.49 24.75 -12.15
N GLU A 781 34.43 23.51 -12.64
CA GLU A 781 33.47 23.08 -13.66
C GLU A 781 32.02 23.31 -13.21
N SER A 782 31.76 23.17 -11.90
CA SER A 782 30.46 23.51 -11.29
C SER A 782 30.10 24.97 -11.53
N THR A 783 31.04 25.91 -11.31
CA THR A 783 30.83 27.34 -11.55
C THR A 783 30.52 27.64 -13.02
N VAL A 784 31.15 26.93 -13.96
CA VAL A 784 30.86 27.07 -15.39
C VAL A 784 29.47 26.55 -15.75
N LEU A 785 29.04 25.43 -15.16
CA LEU A 785 27.68 24.91 -15.29
C LEU A 785 26.64 25.89 -14.71
N GLN A 786 26.92 26.46 -13.53
CA GLN A 786 26.10 27.49 -12.90
C GLN A 786 26.00 28.74 -13.77
N ALA A 787 27.10 29.16 -14.42
CA ALA A 787 27.11 30.30 -15.34
C ALA A 787 26.24 30.02 -16.57
N ALA A 788 26.40 28.88 -17.23
CA ALA A 788 25.55 28.50 -18.35
C ALA A 788 24.06 28.45 -17.95
N TRP A 789 23.75 27.97 -16.74
CA TRP A 789 22.39 27.95 -16.21
C TRP A 789 21.84 29.36 -15.95
N ALA A 790 22.61 30.23 -15.28
CA ALA A 790 22.25 31.62 -15.02
C ALA A 790 21.95 32.39 -16.32
N LEU A 791 22.74 32.14 -17.38
CA LEU A 791 22.53 32.72 -18.70
C LEU A 791 21.21 32.25 -19.34
N LEU A 792 20.84 30.97 -19.21
CA LEU A 792 19.54 30.47 -19.70
C LEU A 792 18.36 31.08 -18.94
N LEU A 793 18.47 31.23 -17.61
CA LEU A 793 17.45 31.87 -16.78
C LEU A 793 17.25 33.34 -17.16
N HIS A 794 18.35 34.09 -17.32
CA HIS A 794 18.29 35.48 -17.80
C HIS A 794 17.67 35.55 -19.20
N ARG A 795 18.09 34.69 -20.12
CA ARG A 795 17.56 34.67 -21.48
C ARG A 795 16.05 34.43 -21.52
N ALA A 796 15.53 33.59 -20.63
CA ALA A 796 14.10 33.27 -20.56
C ALA A 796 13.23 34.49 -20.20
N THR A 797 13.78 35.47 -19.47
CA THR A 797 13.03 36.70 -19.14
C THR A 797 12.82 37.59 -20.36
N GLY A 798 13.70 37.50 -21.36
CA GLY A 798 13.70 38.41 -22.51
C GLY A 798 14.14 39.84 -22.19
N ALA A 799 14.66 40.10 -20.99
CA ALA A 799 15.19 41.40 -20.62
C ALA A 799 16.47 41.72 -21.39
N THR A 800 16.63 42.98 -21.79
CA THR A 800 17.86 43.48 -22.44
C THR A 800 18.85 44.06 -21.44
N GLY A 801 18.43 44.30 -20.20
CA GLY A 801 19.25 44.84 -19.11
C GLY A 801 19.52 43.82 -18.00
N PRO A 802 20.17 44.26 -16.91
CA PRO A 802 20.53 43.40 -15.79
C PRO A 802 19.31 42.70 -15.16
N THR A 803 19.45 41.40 -14.89
CA THR A 803 18.39 40.57 -14.29
C THR A 803 18.95 39.78 -13.12
N THR A 804 18.22 39.71 -12.01
CA THR A 804 18.56 38.78 -10.93
C THR A 804 17.97 37.40 -11.25
N VAL A 805 18.77 36.35 -11.15
CA VAL A 805 18.36 34.96 -11.35
C VAL A 805 18.56 34.17 -10.06
N SER A 806 17.70 33.18 -9.80
CA SER A 806 17.83 32.29 -8.64
C SER A 806 17.52 30.83 -9.00
N PHE A 807 18.41 29.93 -8.61
CA PHE A 807 18.26 28.49 -8.77
C PHE A 807 18.87 27.75 -7.57
N GLY A 808 18.38 26.55 -7.30
CA GLY A 808 18.93 25.70 -6.24
C GLY A 808 20.27 25.11 -6.69
N VAL A 809 21.26 25.08 -5.82
CA VAL A 809 22.49 24.31 -5.99
C VAL A 809 22.55 23.23 -4.93
N SER A 810 22.87 21.99 -5.33
CA SER A 810 23.08 20.90 -4.38
C SER A 810 24.38 21.10 -3.62
N VAL A 811 24.32 20.90 -2.31
CA VAL A 811 25.50 20.79 -1.43
C VAL A 811 25.52 19.40 -0.81
N ASP A 812 26.68 18.84 -0.50
CA ASP A 812 26.77 17.50 0.09
C ASP A 812 26.59 17.50 1.61
N GLY A 813 26.63 18.69 2.25
CA GLY A 813 26.49 18.88 3.69
C GLY A 813 27.67 18.36 4.49
N ARG A 814 28.78 18.02 3.82
CA ARG A 814 30.00 17.45 4.39
C ARG A 814 31.19 18.41 4.26
N GLY A 815 30.98 19.64 3.80
CA GLY A 815 31.96 20.72 3.84
C GLY A 815 32.06 21.47 5.19
N ILE A 816 31.39 20.97 6.24
CA ILE A 816 31.33 21.63 7.55
C ILE A 816 32.53 21.27 8.45
N PRO A 817 32.91 22.13 9.42
CA PRO A 817 34.00 21.87 10.35
C PRO A 817 33.58 20.87 11.46
N LEU A 818 33.28 19.63 11.07
CA LEU A 818 33.12 18.48 11.95
C LEU A 818 34.12 17.40 11.52
N GLU A 819 34.99 16.98 12.44
CA GLU A 819 36.03 16.00 12.15
C GLU A 819 35.44 14.66 11.67
N GLY A 820 35.89 14.17 10.51
CA GLY A 820 35.44 12.91 9.90
C GLY A 820 34.06 12.96 9.24
N ILE A 821 33.44 14.13 9.08
CA ILE A 821 32.11 14.30 8.47
C ILE A 821 31.99 13.69 7.06
N GLU A 822 33.08 13.66 6.29
CA GLU A 822 33.17 13.08 4.96
C GLU A 822 32.89 11.57 4.93
N HIS A 823 32.99 10.92 6.10
CA HIS A 823 32.73 9.50 6.31
C HIS A 823 31.39 9.20 6.97
N LEU A 824 30.62 10.22 7.37
CA LEU A 824 29.31 10.06 8.01
C LEU A 824 28.21 9.73 6.98
N PRO A 825 27.55 8.55 7.06
CA PRO A 825 26.27 8.34 6.39
C PRO A 825 25.17 9.11 7.15
N GLY A 826 24.43 9.94 6.43
CA GLY A 826 23.31 10.72 6.97
C GLY A 826 22.67 11.61 5.90
N PRO A 827 21.47 12.16 6.15
CA PRO A 827 20.74 12.99 5.19
C PRO A 827 21.27 14.44 5.22
N LEU A 828 22.54 14.60 4.85
CA LEU A 828 23.28 15.86 4.96
C LEU A 828 23.14 16.72 3.69
N ALA A 829 23.04 16.10 2.51
CA ALA A 829 23.19 16.78 1.22
C ALA A 829 22.05 17.72 0.84
N GLY A 830 22.16 19.04 1.10
CA GLY A 830 21.10 20.04 0.95
C GLY A 830 20.90 20.65 -0.44
N MET A 831 19.96 21.60 -0.51
CA MET A 831 19.88 22.57 -1.61
C MET A 831 19.87 23.99 -1.05
N LEU A 832 20.72 24.85 -1.59
CA LEU A 832 20.81 26.26 -1.22
C LEU A 832 20.46 27.15 -2.42
N PRO A 833 19.81 28.31 -2.21
CA PRO A 833 19.53 29.26 -3.29
C PRO A 833 20.81 29.98 -3.74
N MET A 834 21.17 29.80 -5.01
CA MET A 834 22.19 30.59 -5.72
C MET A 834 21.52 31.79 -6.39
N THR A 835 21.62 32.97 -5.77
CA THR A 835 21.06 34.22 -6.30
C THR A 835 22.17 35.12 -6.84
N VAL A 836 22.17 35.37 -8.15
CA VAL A 836 23.21 36.17 -8.84
C VAL A 836 22.59 37.15 -9.85
N GLY A 837 23.23 38.30 -10.07
CA GLY A 837 22.87 39.24 -11.13
C GLY A 837 23.56 38.87 -12.44
N VAL A 838 22.80 38.87 -13.54
CA VAL A 838 23.31 38.68 -14.90
C VAL A 838 23.12 40.00 -15.65
N ASP A 839 24.22 40.65 -16.02
CA ASP A 839 24.23 41.87 -16.82
C ASP A 839 24.77 41.58 -18.23
N PRO A 840 23.95 41.66 -19.29
CA PRO A 840 24.39 41.45 -20.67
C PRO A 840 25.60 42.29 -21.11
N ALA A 841 25.78 43.48 -20.53
CA ALA A 841 26.90 44.36 -20.84
C ALA A 841 28.21 43.95 -20.14
N SER A 842 28.13 43.19 -19.03
CA SER A 842 29.30 42.70 -18.29
C SER A 842 30.05 41.61 -19.06
N ASN A 843 31.31 41.37 -18.68
CA ASN A 843 32.12 40.31 -19.29
C ASN A 843 31.96 38.96 -18.55
N VAL A 844 32.28 37.88 -19.25
CA VAL A 844 32.15 36.51 -18.69
C VAL A 844 32.96 36.32 -17.39
N PRO A 845 34.22 36.79 -17.27
CA PRO A 845 34.99 36.65 -16.02
C PRO A 845 34.33 37.30 -14.79
N GLN A 846 33.62 38.42 -14.96
CA GLN A 846 32.88 39.07 -13.88
C GLN A 846 31.75 38.17 -13.35
N LEU A 847 30.97 37.54 -14.23
CA LEU A 847 29.93 36.58 -13.81
C LEU A 847 30.52 35.35 -13.12
N LEU A 848 31.62 34.80 -13.66
CA LEU A 848 32.30 33.65 -13.06
C LEU A 848 32.83 33.97 -11.66
N THR A 849 33.41 35.16 -11.49
CA THR A 849 33.90 35.65 -10.19
C THR A 849 32.74 35.80 -9.20
N ALA A 850 31.64 36.44 -9.61
CA ALA A 850 30.46 36.60 -8.76
C ALA A 850 29.86 35.26 -8.32
N LEU A 851 29.79 34.27 -9.22
CA LEU A 851 29.32 32.92 -8.90
C LEU A 851 30.27 32.17 -7.98
N ARG A 852 31.59 32.24 -8.23
CA ARG A 852 32.60 31.62 -7.37
C ARG A 852 32.54 32.19 -5.96
N ASP A 853 32.58 33.51 -5.83
CA ASP A 853 32.59 34.18 -4.53
C ASP A 853 31.29 33.87 -3.77
N ARG A 854 30.15 33.85 -4.47
CA ARG A 854 28.88 33.43 -3.86
C ARG A 854 28.88 31.96 -3.41
N ALA A 855 29.42 31.05 -4.22
CA ALA A 855 29.52 29.64 -3.84
C ALA A 855 30.41 29.44 -2.60
N LEU A 856 31.53 30.18 -2.51
CA LEU A 856 32.41 30.18 -1.35
C LEU A 856 31.69 30.69 -0.10
N ASP A 857 30.99 31.82 -0.19
CA ASP A 857 30.22 32.37 0.95
C ASP A 857 29.12 31.39 1.43
N MET A 858 28.46 30.70 0.49
CA MET A 858 27.41 29.73 0.79
C MET A 858 27.93 28.47 1.49
N SER A 859 29.16 28.04 1.21
CA SER A 859 29.75 26.81 1.77
C SER A 859 29.85 26.81 3.30
N ALA A 860 29.99 27.99 3.92
CA ALA A 860 30.00 28.13 5.38
C ALA A 860 28.64 27.80 6.04
N TYR A 861 27.57 27.73 5.25
CA TYR A 861 26.18 27.61 5.72
C TYR A 861 25.43 26.41 5.13
N GLU A 862 26.14 25.37 4.67
CA GLU A 862 25.53 24.14 4.14
C GLU A 862 24.58 23.43 5.12
N TRP A 863 24.76 23.65 6.41
CA TRP A 863 23.93 23.11 7.49
C TRP A 863 22.57 23.84 7.66
N VAL A 864 22.36 24.97 6.98
CA VAL A 864 21.13 25.78 7.10
C VAL A 864 20.03 25.22 6.21
N SER A 865 18.83 25.03 6.76
CA SER A 865 17.66 24.57 5.99
C SER A 865 17.03 25.65 5.12
N THR A 866 16.37 25.24 4.05
CA THR A 866 15.55 26.09 3.17
C THR A 866 14.45 26.83 3.93
N GLU A 867 13.86 26.21 4.96
CA GLU A 867 12.88 26.86 5.84
C GLU A 867 13.48 28.07 6.59
N HIS A 868 14.68 27.91 7.18
CA HIS A 868 15.36 29.01 7.84
C HIS A 868 15.68 30.14 6.86
N ILE A 869 16.17 29.80 5.66
CA ILE A 869 16.48 30.80 4.63
C ILE A 869 15.22 31.57 4.23
N ARG A 870 14.09 30.90 3.99
CA ARG A 870 12.80 31.55 3.69
C ARG A 870 12.40 32.54 4.78
N ARG A 871 12.49 32.11 6.04
CA ARG A 871 12.12 32.92 7.20
C ARG A 871 13.02 34.14 7.33
N TRP A 872 14.34 33.97 7.21
CA TRP A 872 15.32 35.06 7.37
C TRP A 872 15.34 36.03 6.21
N SER A 873 15.02 35.58 4.99
CA SER A 873 14.93 36.44 3.81
C SER A 873 13.57 37.10 3.62
N GLY A 874 12.60 36.86 4.50
CA GLY A 874 11.24 37.39 4.38
C GLY A 874 10.47 36.86 3.17
N CYS A 875 10.75 35.62 2.74
CA CYS A 875 10.08 34.99 1.61
C CYS A 875 8.58 34.78 1.92
N PRO A 876 7.64 35.35 1.13
CA PRO A 876 6.21 35.20 1.36
C PRO A 876 5.73 33.75 1.29
N ALA A 877 4.59 33.46 1.94
CA ALA A 877 3.88 32.20 1.73
C ALA A 877 3.50 32.05 0.25
N GLY A 878 3.71 30.86 -0.31
CA GLY A 878 3.49 30.58 -1.75
C GLY A 878 4.63 31.01 -2.69
N ALA A 879 5.59 31.83 -2.24
CA ALA A 879 6.77 32.18 -3.04
C ALA A 879 7.88 31.12 -2.92
N SER A 880 8.61 30.90 -4.01
CA SER A 880 9.71 29.93 -4.10
C SER A 880 11.08 30.62 -3.99
N LEU A 881 12.02 30.01 -3.26
CA LEU A 881 13.43 30.46 -3.23
C LEU A 881 14.11 30.26 -4.60
N PHE A 882 13.77 29.17 -5.27
CA PHE A 882 14.23 28.77 -6.60
C PHE A 882 13.17 27.90 -7.28
N GLY A 883 13.11 27.94 -8.61
CA GLY A 883 12.17 27.14 -9.40
C GLY A 883 12.81 25.99 -10.19
N THR A 884 14.14 25.93 -10.19
CA THR A 884 14.95 24.86 -10.79
C THR A 884 16.15 24.58 -9.91
N ALA A 885 16.79 23.43 -10.09
CA ALA A 885 18.03 23.12 -9.39
C ALA A 885 19.11 22.53 -10.30
N LEU A 886 20.35 22.83 -9.98
CA LEU A 886 21.55 22.24 -10.54
C LEU A 886 22.21 21.34 -9.49
N VAL A 887 22.35 20.06 -9.84
CA VAL A 887 22.95 19.03 -9.02
C VAL A 887 24.24 18.59 -9.68
N LEU A 888 25.36 18.69 -8.97
CA LEU A 888 26.61 18.07 -9.39
C LEU A 888 26.74 16.73 -8.66
N ASP A 889 26.49 15.65 -9.37
CA ASP A 889 26.66 14.31 -8.84
C ASP A 889 28.07 13.81 -9.18
N SER A 890 28.86 13.58 -8.13
CA SER A 890 30.25 13.11 -8.24
C SER A 890 30.34 11.67 -7.73
N PRO A 891 29.94 10.67 -8.54
CA PRO A 891 29.95 9.28 -8.11
C PRO A 891 31.36 8.86 -7.70
N GLN A 892 31.49 8.33 -6.49
CA GLN A 892 32.76 7.81 -6.01
C GLN A 892 33.13 6.54 -6.75
N ARG A 893 34.33 6.52 -7.31
CA ARG A 893 34.92 5.29 -7.82
C ARG A 893 35.21 4.37 -6.65
N LEU A 894 34.93 3.08 -6.80
CA LEU A 894 35.39 2.09 -5.82
C LEU A 894 36.93 2.19 -5.73
N PRO A 895 37.50 2.19 -4.51
CA PRO A 895 38.94 2.10 -4.32
C PRO A 895 39.55 0.90 -5.05
N ASP A 896 40.72 1.09 -5.67
CA ASP A 896 41.37 0.07 -6.52
C ASP A 896 41.62 -1.26 -5.78
N HIS A 897 41.90 -1.21 -4.47
CA HIS A 897 42.07 -2.42 -3.64
C HIS A 897 40.78 -3.25 -3.52
N LEU A 898 39.60 -2.61 -3.42
CA LEU A 898 38.31 -3.32 -3.39
C LEU A 898 37.98 -3.91 -4.76
N VAL A 899 38.28 -3.18 -5.83
CA VAL A 899 38.12 -3.68 -7.21
C VAL A 899 38.99 -4.91 -7.44
N ALA A 900 40.26 -4.86 -7.02
CA ALA A 900 41.18 -5.99 -7.11
C ALA A 900 40.73 -7.19 -6.27
N GLY A 901 40.24 -6.95 -5.05
CA GLY A 901 39.71 -7.99 -4.16
C GLY A 901 38.47 -8.69 -4.74
N LEU A 902 37.54 -7.94 -5.32
CA LEU A 902 36.37 -8.51 -6.01
C LEU A 902 36.79 -9.31 -7.25
N ALA A 903 37.74 -8.78 -8.04
CA ALA A 903 38.26 -9.46 -9.22
C ALA A 903 38.95 -10.79 -8.87
N ALA A 904 39.64 -10.86 -7.72
CA ALA A 904 40.24 -12.11 -7.22
C ALA A 904 39.19 -13.21 -6.91
N HIS A 905 37.94 -12.81 -6.66
CA HIS A 905 36.79 -13.70 -6.48
C HIS A 905 35.99 -13.92 -7.78
N GLY A 906 36.51 -13.47 -8.94
CA GLY A 906 35.81 -13.55 -10.22
C GLY A 906 34.61 -12.60 -10.34
N ILE A 907 34.52 -11.59 -9.47
CA ILE A 907 33.40 -10.65 -9.43
C ILE A 907 33.78 -9.34 -10.12
N ARG A 908 32.89 -8.84 -10.97
CA ARG A 908 32.98 -7.50 -11.57
C ARG A 908 31.66 -6.76 -11.36
N VAL A 909 31.74 -5.55 -10.81
CA VAL A 909 30.55 -4.71 -10.59
C VAL A 909 30.54 -3.52 -11.54
N GLY A 910 29.36 -3.25 -12.11
CA GLY A 910 29.11 -2.05 -12.91
C GLY A 910 29.00 -0.80 -12.03
N PRO A 911 29.14 0.40 -12.62
CA PRO A 911 28.93 1.65 -11.89
C PRO A 911 27.47 1.79 -11.46
N PRO A 912 27.20 2.31 -10.25
CA PRO A 912 25.84 2.55 -9.79
C PRO A 912 25.14 3.66 -10.58
N GLN A 913 23.84 3.47 -10.83
CA GLN A 913 22.98 4.33 -11.63
C GLN A 913 21.72 4.70 -10.84
N SER A 914 21.41 5.99 -10.78
CA SER A 914 20.18 6.48 -10.15
C SER A 914 19.01 6.42 -11.13
N THR A 915 17.86 5.92 -10.68
CA THR A 915 16.62 5.98 -11.47
C THR A 915 15.98 7.36 -11.35
N GLY A 916 15.38 7.89 -12.42
CA GLY A 916 14.66 9.17 -12.37
C GLY A 916 13.56 9.17 -11.33
N VAL A 917 13.46 10.26 -10.56
CA VAL A 917 12.51 10.42 -9.45
C VAL A 917 11.52 11.52 -9.83
N PRO A 918 10.23 11.39 -9.47
CA PRO A 918 9.30 12.52 -9.47
C PRO A 918 9.84 13.63 -8.55
N SER A 919 10.43 14.65 -9.16
CA SER A 919 11.00 15.80 -8.47
C SER A 919 9.89 16.75 -8.00
N ALA A 920 10.05 17.32 -6.80
CA ALA A 920 9.18 18.41 -6.32
C ALA A 920 9.42 19.73 -7.11
N LEU A 921 10.54 19.83 -7.82
CA LEU A 921 10.84 20.93 -8.75
C LEU A 921 10.44 20.55 -10.17
N PRO A 922 9.95 21.50 -10.99
CA PRO A 922 9.55 21.25 -12.39
C PRO A 922 10.72 20.77 -13.27
N LEU A 923 11.96 21.13 -12.91
CA LEU A 923 13.16 20.79 -13.66
C LEU A 923 14.40 20.76 -12.74
N ARG A 924 15.20 19.70 -12.86
CA ARG A 924 16.53 19.54 -12.26
C ARG A 924 17.56 19.20 -13.32
N LEU A 925 18.69 19.89 -13.34
CA LEU A 925 19.89 19.45 -14.06
C LEU A 925 20.76 18.63 -13.11
N ILE A 926 21.25 17.50 -13.61
CA ILE A 926 22.18 16.62 -12.91
C ILE A 926 23.40 16.47 -13.83
N ALA A 927 24.54 16.98 -13.40
CA ALA A 927 25.81 16.84 -14.09
C ALA A 927 26.68 15.81 -13.38
N SER A 928 27.24 14.85 -14.11
CA SER A 928 28.14 13.84 -13.57
C SER A 928 29.17 13.40 -14.60
N PHE A 929 30.29 12.85 -14.14
CA PHE A 929 31.28 12.25 -15.04
C PHE A 929 31.07 10.75 -15.13
N ASP A 930 31.04 10.22 -16.36
CA ASP A 930 31.03 8.78 -16.57
C ASP A 930 32.44 8.16 -16.42
N HIS A 931 32.50 6.83 -16.44
CA HIS A 931 33.77 6.09 -16.31
C HIS A 931 34.77 6.33 -17.46
N LEU A 932 34.33 6.93 -18.57
CA LEU A 932 35.18 7.32 -19.70
C LEU A 932 35.67 8.77 -19.58
N GLY A 933 35.25 9.49 -18.53
CA GLY A 933 35.57 10.89 -18.32
C GLY A 933 34.75 11.85 -19.20
N ASN A 934 33.60 11.41 -19.74
CA ASN A 934 32.65 12.32 -20.38
C ASN A 934 31.83 13.03 -19.30
N LEU A 935 31.55 14.32 -19.50
CA LEU A 935 30.58 15.04 -18.67
C LEU A 935 29.18 14.76 -19.22
N VAL A 936 28.38 14.02 -18.47
CA VAL A 936 26.98 13.72 -18.76
C VAL A 936 26.09 14.71 -18.01
N VAL A 937 25.27 15.45 -18.75
CA VAL A 937 24.28 16.37 -18.20
C VAL A 937 22.90 15.79 -18.50
N THR A 938 22.17 15.48 -17.43
CA THR A 938 20.84 14.87 -17.45
C THR A 938 19.84 15.86 -16.88
N THR A 939 18.66 15.96 -17.49
CA THR A 939 17.54 16.74 -16.99
C THR A 939 16.42 15.82 -16.56
N ASP A 940 16.03 15.92 -15.28
CA ASP A 940 14.83 15.29 -14.72
C ASP A 940 13.74 16.38 -14.58
N TYR A 941 12.54 16.12 -15.08
CA TYR A 941 11.46 17.12 -15.14
C TYR A 941 10.07 16.52 -14.95
N ASP A 942 9.13 17.36 -14.52
CA ASP A 942 7.70 17.01 -14.50
C ASP A 942 7.13 17.21 -15.91
N ARG A 943 6.69 16.12 -16.57
CA ARG A 943 6.10 16.20 -17.92
C ARG A 943 4.84 17.06 -17.93
N GLY A 944 4.13 17.20 -16.80
CA GLY A 944 3.00 18.10 -16.64
C GLY A 944 3.37 19.59 -16.64
N ARG A 945 4.65 19.92 -16.41
CA ARG A 945 5.17 21.30 -16.46
C ARG A 945 5.95 21.56 -17.74
N LEU A 946 6.66 20.57 -18.27
CA LEU A 946 7.59 20.70 -19.38
C LEU A 946 7.54 19.45 -20.26
N ASP A 947 7.21 19.60 -21.54
CA ASP A 947 7.23 18.46 -22.46
C ASP A 947 8.66 18.02 -22.82
N ASP A 948 8.79 16.82 -23.40
CA ASP A 948 10.11 16.23 -23.67
C ASP A 948 10.92 17.00 -24.71
N ALA A 949 10.26 17.66 -25.66
CA ALA A 949 10.91 18.43 -26.71
C ALA A 949 11.47 19.75 -26.15
N GLU A 950 10.71 20.43 -25.29
CA GLU A 950 11.12 21.64 -24.59
C GLU A 950 12.24 21.36 -23.58
N ALA A 951 12.16 20.24 -22.85
CA ALA A 951 13.24 19.78 -21.97
C ALA A 951 14.53 19.48 -22.74
N ALA A 952 14.43 18.77 -23.87
CA ALA A 952 15.58 18.49 -24.74
C ALA A 952 16.17 19.77 -25.34
N LYS A 953 15.33 20.77 -25.63
CA LYS A 953 15.75 22.09 -26.13
C LYS A 953 16.53 22.88 -25.08
N ILE A 954 16.05 22.94 -23.83
CA ILE A 954 16.77 23.57 -22.71
C ILE A 954 18.15 22.94 -22.55
N LEU A 955 18.21 21.60 -22.52
CA LEU A 955 19.47 20.88 -22.39
C LEU A 955 20.41 21.14 -23.58
N ALA A 956 19.90 21.14 -24.81
CA ALA A 956 20.70 21.45 -25.99
C ALA A 956 21.30 22.87 -25.95
N GLN A 957 20.50 23.86 -25.55
CA GLN A 957 20.95 25.25 -25.40
C GLN A 957 22.01 25.39 -24.30
N GLY A 958 21.85 24.72 -23.16
CA GLY A 958 22.87 24.67 -22.12
C GLY A 958 24.18 24.08 -22.60
N MET A 959 24.12 22.95 -23.31
CA MET A 959 25.32 22.31 -23.89
C MET A 959 26.00 23.20 -24.94
N GLN A 960 25.24 23.99 -25.70
CA GLN A 960 25.78 24.95 -26.66
C GLN A 960 26.50 26.12 -25.96
N LEU A 961 25.94 26.64 -24.87
CA LEU A 961 26.61 27.67 -24.05
C LEU A 961 27.92 27.14 -23.44
N LEU A 962 27.92 25.92 -22.89
CA LEU A 962 29.15 25.31 -22.34
C LEU A 962 30.25 25.19 -23.40
N ARG A 963 29.90 24.81 -24.64
CA ARG A 963 30.86 24.78 -25.75
C ARG A 963 31.34 26.17 -26.12
N GLU A 964 30.45 27.16 -26.22
CA GLU A 964 30.82 28.52 -26.62
C GLU A 964 31.73 29.20 -25.60
N LEU A 965 31.43 29.05 -24.30
CA LEU A 965 32.27 29.56 -23.21
C LEU A 965 33.72 29.03 -23.31
N THR A 966 33.89 27.78 -23.75
CA THR A 966 35.20 27.11 -23.81
C THR A 966 35.94 27.25 -25.15
N HIS A 967 35.28 27.65 -26.24
CA HIS A 967 35.86 27.61 -27.60
C HIS A 967 36.46 28.95 -28.06
N ARG A 968 35.97 30.10 -27.58
CA ARG A 968 36.25 31.43 -28.21
C ARG A 968 36.43 32.59 -27.23
N ALA A 969 36.88 32.35 -26.01
CA ALA A 969 36.90 33.38 -24.97
C ALA A 969 38.27 34.04 -24.80
N ASP A 970 38.52 35.11 -25.56
CA ASP A 970 39.38 36.20 -25.10
C ASP A 970 38.66 36.88 -23.92
N GLY A 971 39.37 37.19 -22.83
CA GLY A 971 38.80 37.65 -21.55
C GLY A 971 37.89 38.89 -21.56
N ALA A 972 37.71 39.53 -22.71
CA ALA A 972 36.92 40.75 -22.90
C ALA A 972 35.49 40.51 -23.41
N ARG A 973 35.07 39.27 -23.68
CA ARG A 973 33.78 38.99 -24.31
C ARG A 973 32.61 39.29 -23.37
N SER A 974 31.64 40.06 -23.87
CA SER A 974 30.41 40.39 -23.13
C SER A 974 29.45 39.20 -23.05
N ILE A 975 28.63 39.18 -22.01
CA ILE A 975 27.55 38.19 -21.84
C ILE A 975 26.58 38.22 -23.02
N ALA A 976 26.23 39.41 -23.52
CA ALA A 976 25.39 39.56 -24.70
C ALA A 976 25.98 38.78 -25.90
N SER A 977 27.28 38.91 -26.16
CA SER A 977 27.97 38.20 -27.25
C SER A 977 28.01 36.68 -27.09
N VAL A 978 27.92 36.16 -25.87
CA VAL A 978 27.79 34.70 -25.63
C VAL A 978 26.36 34.25 -25.91
N LEU A 979 25.36 35.01 -25.48
CA LEU A 979 23.94 34.71 -25.72
C LEU A 979 23.57 34.75 -27.21
N GLU A 980 24.32 35.48 -28.02
CA GLU A 980 24.17 35.54 -29.49
C GLU A 980 24.22 34.18 -30.18
N VAL A 981 24.99 33.23 -29.66
CA VAL A 981 25.04 31.87 -30.19
C VAL A 981 23.68 31.18 -30.17
N LEU A 982 22.76 31.66 -29.34
CA LEU A 982 21.40 31.16 -29.27
C LEU A 982 20.37 32.03 -30.01
N ARG A 983 20.74 33.12 -30.69
CA ARG A 983 19.79 34.10 -31.31
C ARG A 983 18.78 33.44 -32.27
N GLY A 984 19.13 32.33 -32.92
CA GLY A 984 18.23 31.54 -33.78
C GLY A 984 17.50 30.37 -33.10
N ALA A 985 17.85 30.02 -31.87
CA ALA A 985 17.21 28.93 -31.14
C ALA A 985 15.94 29.44 -30.46
N GLY A 986 14.78 28.86 -30.77
CA GLY A 986 13.51 29.24 -30.14
C GLY A 986 13.56 29.18 -28.61
N LEU A 987 12.84 30.07 -27.93
CA LEU A 987 12.79 30.06 -26.46
C LEU A 987 11.95 28.89 -25.96
N PRO A 988 12.44 28.15 -24.95
CA PRO A 988 11.66 27.06 -24.37
C PRO A 988 10.37 27.54 -23.70
N ARG A 989 9.36 26.67 -23.65
CA ARG A 989 8.07 26.93 -23.01
C ARG A 989 7.82 25.95 -21.86
N MET A 990 7.31 26.45 -20.76
CA MET A 990 6.99 25.66 -19.56
C MET A 990 5.67 26.15 -18.98
N ALA A 991 4.77 25.23 -18.62
CA ALA A 991 3.49 25.57 -18.03
C ALA A 991 3.67 26.32 -16.69
N ALA A 992 2.76 27.25 -16.41
CA ALA A 992 2.77 28.02 -15.16
C ALA A 992 2.58 27.13 -13.92
N GLU A 993 3.03 27.61 -12.77
CA GLU A 993 2.75 27.00 -11.48
C GLU A 993 1.26 27.15 -11.16
N GLY A 994 0.55 26.05 -10.89
CA GLY A 994 -0.91 26.04 -10.82
C GLY A 994 -1.63 25.95 -12.17
N ALA A 995 -0.93 25.71 -13.29
CA ALA A 995 -1.57 25.41 -14.58
C ALA A 995 -2.22 24.02 -14.63
N ARG A 996 -1.97 23.16 -13.64
CA ARG A 996 -2.96 22.14 -13.27
C ARG A 996 -4.14 22.92 -12.74
N ARG A 997 -5.18 23.08 -13.57
CA ARG A 997 -6.43 23.66 -13.12
C ARG A 997 -6.86 22.87 -11.88
N ASP A 998 -6.79 23.52 -10.72
CA ASP A 998 -7.27 22.95 -9.48
C ASP A 998 -8.79 22.99 -9.59
N HIS A 999 -9.35 21.90 -10.10
CA HIS A 999 -10.77 21.73 -10.27
C HIS A 999 -11.41 21.18 -8.98
N GLY A 1000 -10.85 21.52 -7.82
CA GLY A 1000 -11.23 20.93 -6.53
C GLY A 1000 -11.00 19.42 -6.51
N PRO A 1001 -12.04 18.58 -6.48
CA PRO A 1001 -11.92 17.11 -6.43
C PRO A 1001 -11.33 16.48 -7.71
N LEU A 1002 -11.27 17.21 -8.83
CA LEU A 1002 -10.80 16.64 -10.10
C LEU A 1002 -9.31 16.90 -10.34
N THR A 1003 -8.65 15.91 -10.91
CA THR A 1003 -7.30 15.98 -11.47
C THR A 1003 -7.38 15.79 -12.97
N GLU A 1004 -6.90 16.77 -13.74
CA GLU A 1004 -6.74 16.59 -15.19
C GLU A 1004 -5.56 15.64 -15.45
N LEU A 1005 -5.85 14.48 -16.04
CA LEU A 1005 -4.86 13.48 -16.41
C LEU A 1005 -4.35 13.69 -17.84
N ARG A 1006 -5.17 14.27 -18.71
CA ARG A 1006 -4.81 14.63 -20.10
C ARG A 1006 -5.72 15.72 -20.63
N ALA A 1007 -5.14 16.74 -21.27
CA ALA A 1007 -5.89 17.77 -21.98
C ALA A 1007 -6.60 17.19 -23.22
N GLY A 1008 -7.75 17.73 -23.61
CA GLY A 1008 -8.42 17.38 -24.87
C GLY A 1008 -7.74 18.02 -26.08
N GLU A 1009 -7.86 17.42 -27.27
CA GLU A 1009 -7.22 17.89 -28.52
C GLU A 1009 -7.91 19.13 -29.16
N GLY A 1010 -8.74 19.84 -28.40
CA GLY A 1010 -9.38 21.09 -28.81
C GLY A 1010 -10.65 21.42 -28.02
N PRO A 1011 -11.22 22.62 -28.17
CA PRO A 1011 -12.42 23.07 -27.45
C PRO A 1011 -13.71 22.33 -27.85
N ALA A 1012 -13.64 21.45 -28.86
CA ALA A 1012 -14.73 20.61 -29.32
C ALA A 1012 -14.71 19.17 -28.76
N ALA A 1013 -13.60 18.77 -28.13
CA ALA A 1013 -13.46 17.46 -27.54
C ALA A 1013 -14.33 17.34 -26.27
N GLY A 1014 -15.09 16.25 -26.14
CA GLY A 1014 -15.77 15.92 -24.89
C GLY A 1014 -14.81 15.59 -23.75
N ALA A 1015 -15.33 15.19 -22.58
CA ALA A 1015 -14.49 14.72 -21.47
C ALA A 1015 -14.85 13.31 -21.03
N VAL A 1016 -13.83 12.56 -20.60
CA VAL A 1016 -13.96 11.31 -19.86
C VAL A 1016 -13.47 11.57 -18.44
N CYS A 1017 -14.34 11.40 -17.46
CA CYS A 1017 -13.98 11.46 -16.05
C CYS A 1017 -13.87 10.05 -15.48
N LEU A 1018 -12.66 9.70 -15.02
CA LEU A 1018 -12.33 8.42 -14.41
C LEU A 1018 -12.61 8.46 -12.91
N ILE A 1019 -13.33 7.46 -12.41
CA ILE A 1019 -13.79 7.40 -11.03
C ILE A 1019 -13.11 6.21 -10.36
N PRO A 1020 -12.16 6.44 -9.43
CA PRO A 1020 -11.44 5.35 -8.78
C PRO A 1020 -12.40 4.50 -7.95
N PRO A 1021 -12.20 3.17 -7.89
CA PRO A 1021 -12.87 2.33 -6.91
C PRO A 1021 -12.64 2.81 -5.47
N PRO A 1022 -13.57 2.53 -4.54
CA PRO A 1022 -13.38 2.78 -3.11
C PRO A 1022 -12.03 2.27 -2.59
N GLY A 1023 -11.36 3.04 -1.71
CA GLY A 1023 -10.06 2.67 -1.16
C GLY A 1023 -8.86 2.81 -2.13
N THR A 1024 -9.09 3.26 -3.36
CA THR A 1024 -8.04 3.54 -4.35
C THR A 1024 -8.01 5.02 -4.74
N THR A 1025 -6.86 5.49 -5.22
CA THR A 1025 -6.71 6.86 -5.75
C THR A 1025 -6.69 6.85 -7.27
N HIS A 1026 -6.79 8.02 -7.89
CA HIS A 1026 -6.66 8.20 -9.35
C HIS A 1026 -5.39 7.57 -9.96
N ALA A 1027 -4.36 7.26 -9.15
CA ALA A 1027 -3.14 6.59 -9.59
C ALA A 1027 -3.39 5.22 -10.25
N CYS A 1028 -4.51 4.54 -9.93
CA CYS A 1028 -4.88 3.27 -10.56
C CYS A 1028 -5.14 3.38 -12.08
N TYR A 1029 -5.28 4.60 -12.61
CA TYR A 1029 -5.48 4.86 -14.05
C TYR A 1029 -4.21 5.24 -14.80
N SER A 1030 -3.02 5.22 -14.17
CA SER A 1030 -1.77 5.66 -14.81
C SER A 1030 -1.49 4.93 -16.13
N ALA A 1031 -1.67 3.60 -16.16
CA ALA A 1031 -1.53 2.80 -17.37
C ALA A 1031 -2.58 3.18 -18.43
N LEU A 1032 -3.83 3.43 -18.02
CA LEU A 1032 -4.90 3.81 -18.95
C LEU A 1032 -4.60 5.14 -19.65
N VAL A 1033 -4.05 6.11 -18.93
CA VAL A 1033 -3.65 7.41 -19.50
C VAL A 1033 -2.64 7.22 -20.63
N THR A 1034 -1.72 6.27 -20.50
CA THR A 1034 -0.74 5.98 -21.56
C THR A 1034 -1.34 5.26 -22.77
N CYS A 1035 -2.39 4.45 -22.56
CA CYS A 1035 -3.03 3.66 -23.62
C CYS A 1035 -4.13 4.43 -24.38
N HIS A 1036 -4.68 5.50 -23.79
CA HIS A 1036 -5.80 6.22 -24.38
C HIS A 1036 -5.33 7.31 -25.36
N THR A 1037 -5.58 7.11 -26.66
CA THR A 1037 -5.19 8.03 -27.75
C THR A 1037 -6.37 8.80 -28.34
N GLY A 1038 -7.53 8.85 -27.68
CA GLY A 1038 -8.72 9.55 -28.18
C GLY A 1038 -8.59 11.08 -28.15
N PRO A 1039 -9.53 11.86 -28.71
CA PRO A 1039 -9.47 13.32 -28.68
C PRO A 1039 -9.98 13.94 -27.35
N ALA A 1040 -10.69 13.17 -26.51
CA ALA A 1040 -11.37 13.65 -25.31
C ALA A 1040 -10.42 14.06 -24.16
N GLN A 1041 -10.80 15.08 -23.38
CA GLN A 1041 -10.09 15.40 -22.14
C GLN A 1041 -10.23 14.23 -21.15
N LEU A 1042 -9.14 13.81 -20.49
CA LEU A 1042 -9.19 12.82 -19.40
C LEU A 1042 -9.08 13.54 -18.06
N LEU A 1043 -10.11 13.40 -17.26
CA LEU A 1043 -10.19 13.86 -15.87
C LEU A 1043 -10.24 12.63 -14.96
N ALA A 1044 -9.79 12.75 -13.72
CA ALA A 1044 -10.02 11.74 -12.70
C ALA A 1044 -10.37 12.36 -11.36
N LEU A 1045 -11.28 11.72 -10.64
CA LEU A 1045 -11.61 12.06 -9.26
C LEU A 1045 -10.45 11.66 -8.34
N ARG A 1046 -10.04 12.52 -7.40
CA ARG A 1046 -8.82 12.27 -6.60
C ARG A 1046 -8.97 11.07 -5.68
N SER A 1047 -10.14 10.95 -5.06
CA SER A 1047 -10.55 9.82 -4.21
C SER A 1047 -12.02 9.49 -4.44
N ALA A 1048 -12.40 8.25 -4.14
CA ALA A 1048 -13.80 7.82 -4.12
C ALA A 1048 -14.61 8.46 -2.97
N ASP A 1049 -13.93 8.95 -1.92
CA ASP A 1049 -14.55 9.57 -0.73
C ASP A 1049 -15.03 11.02 -0.97
N GLU A 1050 -14.76 11.56 -2.16
CA GLU A 1050 -15.17 12.93 -2.51
C GLU A 1050 -16.68 13.00 -2.77
N GLN A 1051 -17.34 14.00 -2.18
CA GLN A 1051 -18.80 14.11 -2.26
C GLN A 1051 -19.30 14.26 -3.71
N PRO A 1052 -20.32 13.50 -4.17
CA PRO A 1052 -20.82 13.54 -5.54
C PRO A 1052 -21.24 14.93 -6.03
N HIS A 1053 -21.73 15.78 -5.13
CA HIS A 1053 -22.12 17.16 -5.42
C HIS A 1053 -20.92 18.03 -5.78
N ALA A 1054 -19.83 17.93 -5.03
CA ALA A 1054 -18.59 18.69 -5.29
C ALA A 1054 -17.94 18.23 -6.61
N ALA A 1055 -17.94 16.93 -6.88
CA ALA A 1055 -17.46 16.37 -8.14
C ALA A 1055 -18.30 16.85 -9.34
N ALA A 1056 -19.62 16.86 -9.20
CA ALA A 1056 -20.52 17.34 -10.24
C ALA A 1056 -20.37 18.85 -10.50
N GLU A 1057 -20.24 19.66 -9.45
CA GLU A 1057 -19.98 21.09 -9.57
C GLU A 1057 -18.66 21.35 -10.29
N ALA A 1058 -17.59 20.65 -9.87
CA ALA A 1058 -16.30 20.71 -10.56
C ALA A 1058 -16.43 20.34 -12.04
N LEU A 1059 -17.11 19.24 -12.38
CA LEU A 1059 -17.34 18.84 -13.78
C LEU A 1059 -18.09 19.90 -14.58
N ARG A 1060 -19.09 20.58 -14.00
CA ARG A 1060 -19.81 21.68 -14.67
C ARG A 1060 -18.91 22.90 -14.93
N THR A 1061 -17.91 23.14 -14.09
CA THR A 1061 -16.94 24.23 -14.34
C THR A 1061 -15.92 23.88 -15.43
N VAL A 1062 -15.62 22.58 -15.63
CA VAL A 1062 -14.64 22.12 -16.63
C VAL A 1062 -15.27 21.96 -18.02
N LEU A 1063 -16.53 21.54 -18.08
CA LEU A 1063 -17.25 21.22 -19.32
C LEU A 1063 -18.06 22.40 -19.85
N ALA A 1064 -17.88 22.74 -21.13
CA ALA A 1064 -18.76 23.68 -21.81
C ALA A 1064 -20.17 23.06 -22.05
N PRO A 1065 -21.25 23.86 -21.99
CA PRO A 1065 -22.61 23.38 -22.23
C PRO A 1065 -22.75 22.62 -23.56
N GLY A 1066 -23.43 21.47 -23.54
CA GLY A 1066 -23.71 20.65 -24.73
C GLY A 1066 -22.57 19.74 -25.22
N ARG A 1067 -21.49 19.58 -24.45
CA ARG A 1067 -20.39 18.65 -24.77
C ARG A 1067 -20.63 17.24 -24.20
N PRO A 1068 -20.23 16.17 -24.91
CA PRO A 1068 -20.39 14.82 -24.40
C PRO A 1068 -19.47 14.57 -23.19
N LEU A 1069 -20.06 14.04 -22.11
CA LEU A 1069 -19.37 13.62 -20.91
C LEU A 1069 -19.54 12.10 -20.74
N LEU A 1070 -18.43 11.42 -20.55
CA LEU A 1070 -18.37 10.01 -20.15
C LEU A 1070 -17.84 9.93 -18.72
N LEU A 1071 -18.54 9.21 -17.85
CA LEU A 1071 -18.05 8.83 -16.53
C LEU A 1071 -17.64 7.37 -16.61
N ALA A 1072 -16.41 7.03 -16.25
CA ALA A 1072 -15.90 5.69 -16.41
C ALA A 1072 -15.12 5.21 -15.20
N GLY A 1073 -15.16 3.92 -14.93
CA GLY A 1073 -14.26 3.33 -13.94
C GLY A 1073 -14.30 1.82 -13.93
N TRP A 1074 -13.52 1.27 -13.01
CA TRP A 1074 -13.47 -0.18 -12.80
C TRP A 1074 -14.67 -0.62 -11.94
N THR A 1075 -14.92 -1.92 -11.85
CA THR A 1075 -15.94 -2.44 -10.93
C THR A 1075 -15.80 -1.83 -9.53
N GLY A 1076 -16.92 -1.39 -8.96
CA GLY A 1076 -16.99 -0.68 -7.68
C GLY A 1076 -17.13 0.84 -7.82
N SER A 1077 -16.87 1.41 -9.00
CA SER A 1077 -17.07 2.84 -9.26
C SER A 1077 -18.46 3.19 -9.79
N GLY A 1078 -19.27 2.21 -10.19
CA GLY A 1078 -20.53 2.39 -10.91
C GLY A 1078 -21.55 3.19 -10.12
N HIS A 1079 -21.70 2.92 -8.82
CA HIS A 1079 -22.59 3.68 -7.94
C HIS A 1079 -22.21 5.16 -7.87
N ALA A 1080 -20.94 5.47 -7.55
CA ALA A 1080 -20.45 6.86 -7.45
C ALA A 1080 -20.57 7.59 -8.80
N ALA A 1081 -20.25 6.91 -9.91
CA ALA A 1081 -20.42 7.44 -11.26
C ALA A 1081 -21.86 7.82 -11.56
N HIS A 1082 -22.82 6.99 -11.14
CA HIS A 1082 -24.23 7.25 -11.38
C HIS A 1082 -24.76 8.41 -10.52
N GLU A 1083 -24.33 8.52 -9.27
CA GLU A 1083 -24.70 9.67 -8.41
C GLU A 1083 -24.11 10.98 -8.95
N ILE A 1084 -22.86 10.97 -9.40
CA ILE A 1084 -22.25 12.14 -10.08
C ILE A 1084 -23.04 12.48 -11.36
N ALA A 1085 -23.42 11.49 -12.17
CA ALA A 1085 -24.24 11.70 -13.36
C ALA A 1085 -25.60 12.38 -13.05
N ARG A 1086 -26.26 11.94 -11.97
CA ARG A 1086 -27.52 12.54 -11.49
C ARG A 1086 -27.33 13.98 -11.04
N CYS A 1087 -26.30 14.24 -10.25
CA CYS A 1087 -25.98 15.60 -9.82
C CYS A 1087 -25.71 16.48 -11.04
N VAL A 1088 -24.87 16.07 -12.00
CA VAL A 1088 -24.57 16.86 -13.21
C VAL A 1088 -25.84 17.21 -13.99
N THR A 1089 -26.77 16.27 -14.16
CA THR A 1089 -28.02 16.44 -14.94
C THR A 1089 -29.12 17.24 -14.24
N ALA A 1090 -29.04 17.42 -12.92
CA ALA A 1090 -30.01 18.23 -12.17
C ALA A 1090 -29.89 19.75 -12.42
N GLY A 1091 -28.79 20.22 -13.03
CA GLY A 1091 -28.62 21.60 -13.50
C GLY A 1091 -28.95 21.71 -14.99
N GLU A 1092 -30.01 22.42 -15.33
CA GLU A 1092 -30.57 22.54 -16.69
C GLU A 1092 -29.57 23.09 -17.72
N ALA A 1093 -28.86 22.22 -18.48
CA ALA A 1093 -28.24 22.51 -19.80
C ALA A 1093 -27.36 21.37 -20.39
N MET A 1094 -27.18 20.22 -19.72
CA MET A 1094 -26.27 19.16 -20.20
C MET A 1094 -27.03 17.93 -20.73
N THR A 1095 -26.56 17.34 -21.84
CA THR A 1095 -26.93 15.98 -22.24
C THR A 1095 -26.47 15.00 -21.16
N GLY A 1096 -27.32 14.02 -20.81
CA GLY A 1096 -27.01 13.06 -19.75
C GLY A 1096 -25.70 12.32 -20.02
N PRO A 1097 -24.76 12.24 -19.05
CA PRO A 1097 -23.48 11.60 -19.28
C PRO A 1097 -23.66 10.08 -19.41
N LEU A 1098 -22.84 9.48 -20.25
CA LEU A 1098 -22.74 8.02 -20.37
C LEU A 1098 -21.89 7.49 -19.22
N VAL A 1099 -22.40 6.50 -18.49
CA VAL A 1099 -21.66 5.85 -17.40
C VAL A 1099 -21.13 4.51 -17.90
N VAL A 1100 -19.83 4.26 -17.73
CA VAL A 1100 -19.16 3.04 -18.16
C VAL A 1100 -18.53 2.37 -16.95
N THR A 1101 -18.94 1.15 -16.65
CA THR A 1101 -18.30 0.30 -15.63
C THR A 1101 -17.66 -0.90 -16.33
N HIS A 1102 -16.40 -1.19 -16.02
CA HIS A 1102 -15.66 -2.27 -16.67
C HIS A 1102 -15.19 -3.33 -15.66
N GLY A 1103 -15.50 -4.59 -15.96
CA GLY A 1103 -15.36 -5.77 -15.10
C GLY A 1103 -13.96 -6.29 -14.85
N ALA A 1104 -12.93 -5.54 -15.25
CA ALA A 1104 -11.53 -5.89 -15.02
C ALA A 1104 -10.86 -4.83 -14.14
N GLY A 1105 -9.77 -5.20 -13.47
CA GLY A 1105 -8.96 -4.27 -12.69
C GLY A 1105 -7.95 -3.48 -13.53
N PRO A 1106 -7.07 -2.70 -12.89
CA PRO A 1106 -6.04 -1.89 -13.56
C PRO A 1106 -5.13 -2.66 -14.54
N ALA A 1107 -5.06 -3.99 -14.41
CA ALA A 1107 -4.33 -4.87 -15.32
C ALA A 1107 -4.88 -4.86 -16.76
N ASP A 1108 -6.15 -4.51 -16.99
CA ASP A 1108 -6.76 -4.38 -18.32
C ASP A 1108 -7.00 -2.91 -18.74
N ALA A 1109 -6.03 -2.05 -18.45
CA ALA A 1109 -6.00 -0.65 -18.89
C ALA A 1109 -6.26 -0.49 -20.40
N GLU A 1110 -5.73 -1.39 -21.22
CA GLU A 1110 -5.89 -1.39 -22.67
C GLU A 1110 -7.32 -1.76 -23.12
N GLY A 1111 -7.99 -2.68 -22.40
CA GLY A 1111 -9.38 -3.03 -22.63
C GLY A 1111 -10.31 -1.84 -22.44
N LEU A 1112 -10.24 -1.20 -21.26
CA LEU A 1112 -11.04 -0.01 -20.96
C LEU A 1112 -10.71 1.17 -21.89
N ALA A 1113 -9.43 1.42 -22.20
CA ALA A 1113 -9.03 2.47 -23.13
C ALA A 1113 -9.70 2.29 -24.51
N ARG A 1114 -9.76 1.07 -25.04
CA ARG A 1114 -10.42 0.75 -26.32
C ARG A 1114 -11.92 1.01 -26.29
N VAL A 1115 -12.61 0.67 -25.19
CA VAL A 1115 -14.03 0.96 -25.00
C VAL A 1115 -14.28 2.47 -25.01
N LEU A 1116 -13.51 3.22 -24.22
CA LEU A 1116 -13.66 4.67 -24.10
C LEU A 1116 -13.39 5.39 -25.43
N MET A 1117 -12.40 4.96 -26.21
CA MET A 1117 -12.12 5.52 -27.53
C MET A 1117 -13.27 5.29 -28.53
N ARG A 1118 -13.92 4.12 -28.48
CA ARG A 1118 -15.07 3.81 -29.34
C ARG A 1118 -16.25 4.74 -29.02
N LEU A 1119 -16.62 4.82 -27.75
CA LEU A 1119 -17.76 5.62 -27.29
C LEU A 1119 -17.55 7.12 -27.51
N THR A 1120 -16.35 7.63 -27.25
CA THR A 1120 -16.02 9.05 -27.54
C THR A 1120 -16.12 9.37 -29.03
N LYS A 1121 -15.75 8.44 -29.93
CA LYS A 1121 -15.86 8.62 -31.38
C LYS A 1121 -17.33 8.63 -31.84
N GLU A 1122 -18.15 7.73 -31.31
CA GLU A 1122 -19.59 7.66 -31.62
C GLU A 1122 -20.32 8.94 -31.19
N LEU A 1123 -20.01 9.47 -30.00
CA LEU A 1123 -20.59 10.72 -29.48
C LEU A 1123 -20.13 11.97 -30.23
N SER A 1124 -18.95 11.94 -30.84
CA SER A 1124 -18.39 13.09 -31.57
C SER A 1124 -18.85 13.15 -33.04
N GLY A 1125 -19.45 12.08 -33.58
CA GLY A 1125 -19.77 11.92 -35.00
C GLY A 1125 -21.21 12.24 -35.42
N ALA A 1126 -22.10 12.65 -34.51
CA ALA A 1126 -23.51 12.92 -34.84
C ALA A 1126 -23.75 14.36 -35.33
N GLY A 1127 -23.58 14.57 -36.64
CA GLY A 1127 -24.31 15.63 -37.34
C GLY A 1127 -25.81 15.33 -37.33
N ARG A 1128 -26.64 16.36 -37.10
CA ARG A 1128 -28.12 16.30 -37.21
C ARG A 1128 -28.58 15.53 -38.45
N PRO A 1129 -29.70 14.81 -38.32
CA PRO A 1129 -30.85 15.16 -39.15
C PRO A 1129 -32.07 15.47 -38.28
N ASP A 1130 -32.84 16.45 -38.73
CA ASP A 1130 -34.10 16.88 -38.14
C ASP A 1130 -35.14 15.76 -38.09
N GLY A 1131 -36.01 15.81 -37.07
CA GLY A 1131 -37.39 15.33 -37.16
C GLY A 1131 -37.66 13.91 -36.65
N ALA A 1132 -38.36 13.85 -35.50
CA ALA A 1132 -39.29 12.80 -35.06
C ALA A 1132 -38.80 11.34 -35.02
N GLY A 1133 -38.60 10.87 -33.78
CA GLY A 1133 -38.68 9.48 -33.29
C GLY A 1133 -38.63 8.34 -34.29
N ARG A 1134 -37.50 7.63 -34.33
CA ARG A 1134 -37.40 6.18 -34.58
C ARG A 1134 -36.06 5.66 -34.05
N CYS A 1135 -36.12 4.64 -33.19
CA CYS A 1135 -34.96 3.82 -32.85
C CYS A 1135 -34.44 3.11 -34.12
N PRO A 1136 -33.12 2.96 -34.33
CA PRO A 1136 -32.61 2.17 -35.44
C PRO A 1136 -32.66 0.67 -35.05
N ALA A 1137 -33.78 0.04 -35.34
CA ALA A 1137 -33.91 -1.41 -35.47
C ALA A 1137 -34.29 -1.71 -36.93
N ASP A 1138 -33.31 -2.14 -37.71
CA ASP A 1138 -33.39 -2.93 -38.95
C ASP A 1138 -32.24 -2.53 -39.88
N HIS A 1139 -31.12 -3.25 -39.83
CA HIS A 1139 -30.24 -3.47 -40.98
C HIS A 1139 -29.73 -4.91 -40.89
N GLY A 1140 -30.57 -5.83 -41.35
CA GLY A 1140 -30.26 -7.24 -41.47
C GLY A 1140 -31.12 -7.85 -42.57
N ARG A 1141 -30.78 -7.56 -43.84
CA ARG A 1141 -31.03 -8.38 -45.05
C ARG A 1141 -30.53 -7.62 -46.27
N GLU A 1142 -29.99 -8.37 -47.24
CA GLU A 1142 -29.20 -7.98 -48.42
C GLU A 1142 -27.69 -7.80 -48.11
N ALA A 1143 -26.75 -8.57 -48.63
CA ALA A 1143 -26.78 -9.51 -49.75
C ALA A 1143 -25.72 -10.62 -49.59
N ASP A 1144 -26.10 -11.83 -49.99
CA ASP A 1144 -25.20 -12.84 -50.56
C ASP A 1144 -24.42 -12.24 -51.74
N ARG A 1145 -23.09 -12.23 -51.65
CA ARG A 1145 -22.12 -12.53 -52.72
C ARG A 1145 -20.67 -12.46 -52.25
#